data_AF-A0A2G2Y2F5-F1
#
_entry.id   AF-A0A2G2Y2F5-F1
#
_cell.length_a   1.000
_cell.length_b   1.000
_cell.length_c   1.000
_cell.angle_alpha   90.00
_cell.angle_beta   90.00
_cell.angle_gamma   90.00
#
_symmetry.space_group_name_H-M   'P 1'
#
loop_
_entity.id
_entity.type
_entity.pdbx_description
1 polymer ?
#
loop_
_entity_poly.entity_id
_entity_poly.type
_entity_poly.pdbx_seq_one_letter_code
_entity_poly.pdbx_strand_id
1 'polypeptide(L)'
;MDSGLVDANTVLLLAAWVQVSHVDGILDAHVALVLRGPFGIQRAGWAVARSGCWSMLKGGLILNTSGHVDLYFEANNTAIELWADSISVKPFSQEEWKFHQHQSTEKVRKAKVKIQAVDSQGQPLPNATVSLAQQRNNFPFGNAVSQHILSNKAYQDWFTSRFRYTVFENEMKWYTNEKIQGQQDYNVADAMLRLVQKHNIQVRGHNVFWNNPQNMPSWARYLSPAQLSSAASRRINSVMNRYLGQLIHWDVVNENVHFSFLEDMLGKNASAVYYNKANEIDSNAIPFLNDFNTIEHGFDGTSNPAKYLEKIRDLRSHGYSGPLGIGLQGHFVKPNLPYIRSSLDMLASAGLPIWITELDVANTTNQEVYLEEIIREVHAHPGVKGIMMWAPWGPKGCYRMCLTDNNFKNLATGNVVDRILKEWSHWGFSGITNENGLFETSLFHGDYEVEINHPEKQTYVSTAQKVKCLKNPLKPQYEGGIVVNPELNDGLNGWTILGDAKIENVVSSDGNNFIVASHRKGPYHGLSQEFQLEKDINYVVSGWLQVNHGDDANVAVIFKTQSGFQHAAWGIAKSGCWSMFKGGLTVNASGPAQLYFETNDPAVDIWVDSISVQPFSQEEWTSHQNQAIEKVRKSKVAIQVVDSQGKPLPNATISLIQGRANFPFGVAINKNILNNNAYQNWFFSRFKFTVFEDEMKWYSTEVSQGKIDYSTCDAMVNLCKSKGVSIRGQSILWDDQKFQPNWVPSLSPQQLSAAAGKRVDSVVTKYRGQVIHWDVMNENIHFNFFESKLGANASATYFRLTSDFDKKTPLFLNEYNTIEVPEDGVSSPANYLNKIKQLRAGGYGGSLGIGLEGHFAAPNQAYIRSGLDTMASARLPIWITEVDVRPNQNQAQVLDQVIKEVVAHPAVQGVIIWSAWKPTGCFRMCLTDNNFKNLPTGDVVDKIRVTMSHEGLVGTTNAEGYFETSLFHGDYKAIVAHPSMADSSFHHDLTVMPIAESDEKLSLSYKFTAA
;
A
#
# COMPACT_ATOMS: atom_id res chain seq x y z
N MET A 1 23.82 34.34 18.67
CA MET A 1 23.00 34.94 17.59
C MET A 1 23.94 35.16 16.43
N ASP A 2 23.85 34.33 15.40
CA ASP A 2 24.60 34.54 14.16
C ASP A 2 23.79 35.43 13.24
N SER A 3 24.31 36.62 12.93
CA SER A 3 23.69 37.54 11.98
C SER A 3 24.22 37.24 10.57
N GLY A 4 23.38 36.67 9.71
CA GLY A 4 23.70 36.46 8.29
C GLY A 4 23.10 37.57 7.41
N LEU A 5 23.80 37.97 6.35
CA LEU A 5 23.22 38.78 5.28
C LEU A 5 22.37 37.83 4.40
N VAL A 6 21.10 38.15 4.19
CA VAL A 6 20.25 37.42 3.23
C VAL A 6 19.72 38.40 2.18
N ASP A 7 19.71 37.96 0.93
CA ASP A 7 19.23 38.76 -0.20
C ASP A 7 17.70 38.77 -0.30
N ALA A 8 17.16 39.80 -0.96
CA ALA A 8 15.75 39.87 -1.29
C ALA A 8 15.35 38.76 -2.27
N ASN A 9 14.11 38.29 -2.16
CA ASN A 9 13.50 37.22 -2.96
C ASN A 9 14.11 35.82 -2.75
N THR A 10 14.93 35.63 -1.71
CA THR A 10 15.44 34.32 -1.32
C THR A 10 14.38 33.50 -0.60
N VAL A 11 14.27 32.24 -1.01
CA VAL A 11 13.49 31.20 -0.33
C VAL A 11 14.37 30.56 0.74
N LEU A 12 13.96 30.63 2.01
CA LEU A 12 14.68 30.00 3.12
C LEU A 12 13.94 28.76 3.59
N LEU A 13 14.65 27.63 3.62
CA LEU A 13 14.23 26.43 4.33
C LEU A 13 15.07 26.28 5.58
N LEU A 14 14.40 26.03 6.70
CA LEU A 14 15.02 25.93 8.02
C LEU A 14 14.68 24.59 8.65
N ALA A 15 15.67 23.98 9.29
CA ALA A 15 15.50 22.78 10.07
C ALA A 15 16.34 22.86 11.35
N ALA A 16 15.83 22.33 12.44
CA ALA A 16 16.56 22.19 13.69
C ALA A 16 15.98 21.02 14.48
N TRP A 17 16.79 20.38 15.32
CA TRP A 17 16.29 19.58 16.42
C TRP A 17 16.09 20.48 17.62
N VAL A 18 14.93 20.40 18.26
CA VAL A 18 14.61 21.16 19.48
C VAL A 18 14.20 20.23 20.62
N GLN A 19 14.64 20.56 21.83
CA GLN A 19 14.33 19.84 23.07
C GLN A 19 14.06 20.86 24.18
N VAL A 20 13.37 20.43 25.23
CA VAL A 20 13.06 21.26 26.40
C VAL A 20 13.45 20.62 27.72
N SER A 21 13.80 21.43 28.72
CA SER A 21 14.06 20.94 30.08
C SER A 21 12.80 20.35 30.74
N HIS A 22 13.00 19.45 31.70
CA HIS A 22 11.93 19.00 32.58
C HIS A 22 11.64 20.10 33.62
N VAL A 23 10.40 20.57 33.68
CA VAL A 23 9.90 21.49 34.73
C VAL A 23 8.67 20.84 35.35
N ASP A 24 8.54 20.84 36.68
CA ASP A 24 7.45 20.14 37.37
C ASP A 24 6.07 20.48 36.78
N GLY A 25 5.44 19.45 36.19
CA GLY A 25 4.11 19.54 35.57
C GLY A 25 4.08 19.84 34.07
N ILE A 26 5.22 20.04 33.39
CA ILE A 26 5.30 20.32 31.95
C ILE A 26 6.22 19.31 31.25
N LEU A 27 5.63 18.43 30.45
CA LEU A 27 6.35 17.40 29.68
C LEU A 27 6.61 17.81 28.23
N ASP A 28 5.73 18.64 27.67
CA ASP A 28 5.71 19.05 26.26
C ASP A 28 5.65 20.59 26.17
N ALA A 29 6.37 21.18 25.21
CA ALA A 29 6.34 22.61 24.95
C ALA A 29 6.22 22.89 23.45
N HIS A 30 5.39 23.87 23.08
CA HIS A 30 5.33 24.37 21.72
C HIS A 30 6.52 25.30 21.47
N VAL A 31 7.38 24.90 20.53
CA VAL A 31 8.54 25.68 20.12
C VAL A 31 8.31 26.20 18.70
N ALA A 32 8.37 27.51 18.56
CA ALA A 32 8.35 28.19 17.27
C ALA A 32 9.79 28.49 16.83
N LEU A 33 10.06 28.33 15.54
CA LEU A 33 11.23 28.92 14.91
C LEU A 33 10.87 30.30 14.41
N VAL A 34 11.65 31.30 14.83
CA VAL A 34 11.33 32.71 14.66
C VAL A 34 12.50 33.44 14.02
N LEU A 35 12.18 34.31 13.06
CA LEU A 35 13.13 35.17 12.40
C LEU A 35 12.76 36.63 12.63
N ARG A 36 13.75 37.44 12.97
CA ARG A 36 13.60 38.88 13.18
C ARG A 36 14.53 39.63 12.23
N GLY A 37 13.97 40.56 11.47
CA GLY A 37 14.73 41.39 10.56
C GLY A 37 13.98 42.66 10.16
N PRO A 38 14.34 43.30 9.02
CA PRO A 38 13.67 44.50 8.50
C PRO A 38 12.16 44.33 8.25
N PHE A 39 11.70 43.10 8.12
CA PHE A 39 10.30 42.69 7.91
C PHE A 39 9.54 42.38 9.22
N GLY A 40 10.13 42.74 10.37
CA GLY A 40 9.57 42.44 11.69
C GLY A 40 9.86 41.01 12.16
N ILE A 41 8.99 40.48 13.01
CA ILE A 41 9.07 39.12 13.56
C ILE A 41 8.22 38.20 12.70
N GLN A 42 8.79 37.10 12.22
CA GLN A 42 8.12 36.07 11.43
C GLN A 42 8.31 34.70 12.07
N ARG A 43 7.22 34.01 12.38
CA ARG A 43 7.26 32.60 12.80
C ARG A 43 7.23 31.74 11.55
N ALA A 44 8.24 30.91 11.38
CA ALA A 44 8.48 30.19 10.14
C ALA A 44 8.39 28.66 10.29
N GLY A 45 8.25 28.12 11.51
CA GLY A 45 8.07 26.69 11.74
C GLY A 45 7.65 26.39 13.18
N TRP A 46 7.09 25.21 13.42
CA TRP A 46 6.58 24.78 14.72
C TRP A 46 6.95 23.33 15.02
N ALA A 47 7.20 23.04 16.31
CA ALA A 47 7.30 21.68 16.83
C ALA A 47 6.70 21.59 18.23
N VAL A 48 6.27 20.38 18.61
CA VAL A 48 6.08 20.03 20.03
C VAL A 48 7.38 19.41 20.51
N ALA A 49 8.18 20.17 21.23
CA ALA A 49 9.40 19.69 21.88
C ALA A 49 9.04 19.00 23.19
N ARG A 50 9.72 17.90 23.51
CA ARG A 50 9.46 17.12 24.73
C ARG A 50 10.69 17.04 25.60
N SER A 51 10.48 16.95 26.90
CA SER A 51 11.60 16.65 27.80
C SER A 51 12.18 15.27 27.50
N GLY A 52 13.51 15.16 27.48
CA GLY A 52 14.20 13.91 27.17
C GLY A 52 14.21 13.48 25.70
N CYS A 53 13.51 14.17 24.78
CA CYS A 53 13.44 13.81 23.36
C CYS A 53 13.73 15.00 22.44
N TRP A 54 14.53 14.78 21.40
CA TRP A 54 14.69 15.74 20.31
C TRP A 54 13.51 15.66 19.33
N SER A 55 12.87 16.80 19.09
CA SER A 55 11.79 16.96 18.10
C SER A 55 12.31 17.71 16.88
N MET A 56 12.05 17.18 15.69
CA MET A 56 12.38 17.85 14.43
C MET A 56 11.45 19.06 14.26
N LEU A 57 12.05 20.24 14.12
CA LEU A 57 11.39 21.47 13.73
C LEU A 57 11.81 21.78 12.29
N LYS A 58 10.86 21.76 11.36
CA LYS A 58 11.05 22.29 10.01
C LYS A 58 10.23 23.56 9.81
N GLY A 59 10.75 24.46 9.00
CA GLY A 59 10.10 25.72 8.70
C GLY A 59 10.65 26.38 7.45
N GLY A 60 10.06 27.50 7.07
CA GLY A 60 10.57 28.31 5.99
C GLY A 60 9.77 29.58 5.74
N LEU A 61 10.36 30.45 4.92
CA LEU A 61 9.81 31.75 4.55
C LEU A 61 10.42 32.26 3.26
N ILE A 62 9.78 33.29 2.70
CA ILE A 62 10.28 34.06 1.58
C ILE A 62 10.60 35.46 2.08
N LEU A 63 11.86 35.88 1.91
CA LEU A 63 12.30 37.22 2.28
C LEU A 63 12.08 38.18 1.12
N ASN A 64 11.42 39.31 1.35
CA ASN A 64 11.17 40.32 0.29
C ASN A 64 12.15 41.51 0.34
N THR A 65 13.02 41.56 1.34
CA THR A 65 13.99 42.65 1.55
C THR A 65 15.32 42.08 2.01
N SER A 66 16.42 42.54 1.42
CA SER A 66 17.76 42.18 1.90
C SER A 66 17.99 42.78 3.29
N GLY A 67 18.70 42.07 4.15
CA GLY A 67 19.10 42.60 5.45
C GLY A 67 19.62 41.53 6.39
N HIS A 68 20.07 41.98 7.56
CA HIS A 68 20.45 41.08 8.64
C HIS A 68 19.20 40.48 9.28
N VAL A 69 19.24 39.17 9.49
CA VAL A 69 18.16 38.43 10.12
C VAL A 69 18.70 37.65 11.31
N ASP A 70 18.04 37.82 12.46
CA ASP A 70 18.27 37.01 13.65
C ASP A 70 17.35 35.79 13.63
N LEU A 71 17.91 34.60 13.82
CA LEU A 71 17.16 33.37 14.04
C LEU A 71 17.15 33.06 15.54
N TYR A 72 15.97 32.79 16.09
CA TYR A 72 15.81 32.29 17.45
C TYR A 72 14.62 31.34 17.59
N PHE A 73 14.60 30.62 18.70
CA PHE A 73 13.51 29.72 19.07
C PHE A 73 12.70 30.36 20.20
N GLU A 74 11.38 30.28 20.11
CA GLU A 74 10.45 30.84 21.09
C GLU A 74 9.59 29.73 21.66
N ALA A 75 9.39 29.71 22.98
CA ALA A 75 8.37 28.90 23.64
C ALA A 75 7.55 29.78 24.58
N ASN A 76 6.27 29.45 24.74
CA ASN A 76 5.33 30.25 25.53
C ASN A 76 5.61 30.20 27.04
N ASN A 77 6.44 29.27 27.51
CA ASN A 77 6.74 29.12 28.92
C ASN A 77 8.20 29.48 29.21
N THR A 78 8.40 30.58 29.94
CA THR A 78 9.71 31.12 30.28
C THR A 78 10.45 30.34 31.36
N ALA A 79 9.79 29.39 32.04
CA ALA A 79 10.43 28.51 33.01
C ALA A 79 11.17 27.33 32.36
N ILE A 80 10.97 27.13 31.05
CA ILE A 80 11.54 26.00 30.29
C ILE A 80 12.84 26.42 29.63
N GLU A 81 13.89 25.62 29.78
CA GLU A 81 15.11 25.78 28.99
C GLU A 81 14.89 25.20 27.58
N LEU A 82 15.24 25.98 26.56
CA LEU A 82 15.20 25.56 25.16
C LEU A 82 16.58 25.09 24.73
N TRP A 83 16.65 23.85 24.25
CA TRP A 83 17.86 23.30 23.65
C TRP A 83 17.62 23.14 22.15
N ALA A 84 18.61 23.51 21.33
CA ALA A 84 18.54 23.40 19.89
C ALA A 84 19.86 22.81 19.35
N ASP A 85 19.77 21.93 18.38
CA ASP A 85 20.93 21.27 17.76
C ASP A 85 20.71 21.07 16.24
N SER A 86 21.79 20.87 15.49
CA SER A 86 21.82 20.69 14.04
C SER A 86 20.98 21.72 13.28
N ILE A 87 21.08 22.98 13.70
CA ILE A 87 20.37 24.10 13.08
C ILE A 87 20.92 24.29 11.67
N SER A 88 20.05 24.16 10.68
CA SER A 88 20.37 24.31 9.27
C SER A 88 19.47 25.35 8.64
N VAL A 89 20.09 26.27 7.91
CA VAL A 89 19.41 27.24 7.05
C VAL A 89 19.92 27.04 5.64
N LYS A 90 19.02 26.70 4.72
CA LYS A 90 19.35 26.53 3.30
C LYS A 90 18.61 27.56 2.47
N PRO A 91 19.33 28.50 1.83
CA PRO A 91 18.74 29.41 0.86
C PRO A 91 18.54 28.70 -0.48
N PHE A 92 17.49 29.11 -1.18
CA PHE A 92 17.20 28.79 -2.56
C PHE A 92 16.81 30.06 -3.30
N SER A 93 17.21 30.18 -4.56
CA SER A 93 16.56 31.12 -5.47
C SER A 93 15.13 30.67 -5.77
N GLN A 94 14.30 31.56 -6.32
CA GLN A 94 12.96 31.17 -6.76
C GLN A 94 13.00 30.14 -7.88
N GLU A 95 13.99 30.25 -8.77
CA GLU A 95 14.23 29.31 -9.87
C GLU A 95 14.62 27.93 -9.35
N GLU A 96 15.51 27.85 -8.35
CA GLU A 96 15.91 26.59 -7.72
C GLU A 96 14.71 25.93 -7.02
N TRP A 97 13.90 26.70 -6.29
CA TRP A 97 12.70 26.17 -5.65
C TRP A 97 11.71 25.61 -6.68
N LYS A 98 11.43 26.37 -7.75
CA LYS A 98 10.57 25.93 -8.87
C LYS A 98 11.13 24.67 -9.54
N PHE A 99 12.44 24.58 -9.73
CA PHE A 99 13.09 23.40 -10.27
C PHE A 99 12.89 22.17 -9.37
N HIS A 100 13.09 22.30 -8.06
CA HIS A 100 12.84 21.20 -7.11
C HIS A 100 11.36 20.79 -7.04
N GLN A 101 10.44 21.76 -7.11
CA GLN A 101 9.01 21.51 -7.20
C GLN A 101 8.65 20.73 -8.47
N HIS A 102 9.24 21.11 -9.61
CA HIS A 102 9.08 20.40 -10.88
C HIS A 102 9.63 18.97 -10.80
N GLN A 103 10.86 18.78 -10.28
CA GLN A 103 11.44 17.45 -10.09
C GLN A 103 10.57 16.56 -9.18
N SER A 104 10.04 17.13 -8.11
CA SER A 104 9.11 16.42 -7.22
C SER A 104 7.84 16.01 -7.96
N THR A 105 7.30 16.89 -8.81
CA THR A 105 6.14 16.60 -9.65
C THR A 105 6.43 15.49 -10.67
N GLU A 106 7.55 15.58 -11.40
CA GLU A 106 7.97 14.54 -12.34
C GLU A 106 8.12 13.18 -11.64
N LYS A 107 8.69 13.15 -10.43
CA LYS A 107 8.89 11.93 -9.65
C LYS A 107 7.58 11.34 -9.10
N VAL A 108 6.68 12.18 -8.60
CA VAL A 108 5.53 11.74 -7.78
C VAL A 108 4.24 11.62 -8.60
N ARG A 109 4.13 12.39 -9.69
CA ARG A 109 2.89 12.56 -10.45
C ARG A 109 2.98 12.08 -11.88
N LYS A 110 4.19 11.81 -12.39
CA LYS A 110 4.40 11.43 -13.78
C LYS A 110 5.19 10.13 -13.89
N ALA A 111 5.05 9.51 -15.06
CA ALA A 111 5.85 8.37 -15.50
C ALA A 111 6.43 8.67 -16.88
N LYS A 112 7.66 8.24 -17.12
CA LYS A 112 8.26 8.25 -18.46
C LYS A 112 7.63 7.14 -19.28
N VAL A 113 7.19 7.48 -20.49
CA VAL A 113 6.62 6.55 -21.45
C VAL A 113 7.38 6.64 -22.77
N LYS A 114 7.41 5.51 -23.47
CA LYS A 114 8.02 5.37 -24.79
C LYS A 114 6.99 4.75 -25.72
N ILE A 115 6.73 5.42 -26.84
CA ILE A 115 5.75 5.04 -27.85
C ILE A 115 6.52 4.83 -29.16
N GLN A 116 6.36 3.67 -29.77
CA GLN A 116 6.95 3.37 -31.07
C GLN A 116 5.86 3.39 -32.14
N ALA A 117 5.99 4.28 -33.12
CA ALA A 117 5.22 4.27 -34.35
C ALA A 117 6.00 3.50 -35.42
N VAL A 118 5.30 2.58 -36.05
CA VAL A 118 5.83 1.64 -37.04
C VAL A 118 4.67 1.30 -37.98
N ASP A 119 4.96 0.97 -39.23
CA ASP A 119 3.93 0.64 -40.21
C ASP A 119 3.47 -0.81 -40.11
N SER A 120 2.57 -1.21 -41.01
CA SER A 120 2.04 -2.57 -41.06
C SER A 120 3.07 -3.64 -41.46
N GLN A 121 4.31 -3.24 -41.74
CA GLN A 121 5.45 -4.12 -42.00
C GLN A 121 6.50 -4.07 -40.87
N GLY A 122 6.23 -3.41 -39.75
CA GLY A 122 7.20 -3.34 -38.64
C GLY A 122 8.27 -2.29 -38.80
N GLN A 123 8.25 -1.56 -39.91
CA GLN A 123 9.28 -0.58 -40.17
C GLN A 123 8.99 0.68 -39.38
N PRO A 124 10.00 1.23 -38.67
CA PRO A 124 9.87 2.52 -38.00
C PRO A 124 9.22 3.54 -38.90
N LEU A 125 8.23 4.25 -38.37
CA LEU A 125 7.65 5.41 -39.03
C LEU A 125 8.33 6.64 -38.46
N PRO A 126 9.46 7.09 -39.02
CA PRO A 126 10.02 8.38 -38.67
C PRO A 126 9.05 9.47 -39.11
N ASN A 127 9.06 10.60 -38.42
CA ASN A 127 8.19 11.72 -38.75
C ASN A 127 6.68 11.46 -38.59
N ALA A 128 6.28 10.36 -37.93
CA ALA A 128 4.90 10.13 -37.53
C ALA A 128 4.55 11.03 -36.35
N THR A 129 3.38 11.64 -36.41
CA THR A 129 2.80 12.41 -35.32
C THR A 129 2.08 11.46 -34.37
N VAL A 130 2.64 11.26 -33.17
CA VAL A 130 1.94 10.61 -32.05
C VAL A 130 1.14 11.67 -31.33
N SER A 131 -0.16 11.50 -31.18
CA SER A 131 -1.08 12.38 -30.45
C SER A 131 -1.64 11.63 -29.25
N LEU A 132 -1.57 12.24 -28.07
CA LEU A 132 -2.01 11.68 -26.80
C LEU A 132 -3.19 12.47 -26.24
N ALA A 133 -4.23 11.75 -25.86
CA ALA A 133 -5.46 12.30 -25.27
C ALA A 133 -5.78 11.61 -23.94
N GLN A 134 -5.53 12.29 -22.81
CA GLN A 134 -5.83 11.73 -21.50
C GLN A 134 -7.34 11.61 -21.27
N GLN A 135 -7.79 10.39 -21.00
CA GLN A 135 -9.18 10.01 -20.73
C GLN A 135 -9.55 10.26 -19.27
N ARG A 136 -8.61 10.04 -18.34
CA ARG A 136 -8.83 10.22 -16.90
C ARG A 136 -7.53 10.58 -16.19
N ASN A 137 -7.56 11.63 -15.37
CA ASN A 137 -6.47 11.94 -14.46
C ASN A 137 -6.65 11.17 -13.13
N ASN A 138 -5.57 10.60 -12.59
CA ASN A 138 -5.56 9.84 -11.34
C ASN A 138 -5.46 10.73 -10.08
N PHE A 139 -5.15 12.02 -10.22
CA PHE A 139 -5.09 12.96 -9.09
C PHE A 139 -6.44 13.68 -8.89
N PRO A 140 -7.10 13.52 -7.72
CA PRO A 140 -8.32 14.23 -7.41
C PRO A 140 -8.15 15.75 -7.35
N PHE A 141 -8.83 16.44 -8.26
CA PHE A 141 -8.90 17.90 -8.31
C PHE A 141 -10.37 18.33 -8.47
N GLY A 142 -10.86 19.12 -7.53
CA GLY A 142 -12.27 19.47 -7.44
C GLY A 142 -12.53 20.89 -6.97
N ASN A 143 -13.80 21.27 -6.97
CA ASN A 143 -14.27 22.56 -6.47
C ASN A 143 -15.57 22.39 -5.67
N ALA A 144 -15.78 23.26 -4.69
CA ALA A 144 -17.03 23.38 -3.98
C ALA A 144 -18.17 23.80 -4.91
N VAL A 145 -19.39 23.38 -4.57
CA VAL A 145 -20.59 23.70 -5.34
C VAL A 145 -21.72 24.14 -4.40
N SER A 146 -22.49 25.16 -4.82
CA SER A 146 -23.65 25.66 -4.09
C SER A 146 -24.96 25.08 -4.65
N GLN A 147 -26.04 25.17 -3.88
CA GLN A 147 -27.39 24.80 -4.31
C GLN A 147 -27.87 25.42 -5.62
N HIS A 148 -27.30 26.56 -6.03
CA HIS A 148 -27.68 27.24 -7.27
C HIS A 148 -27.41 26.40 -8.52
N ILE A 149 -26.57 25.35 -8.41
CA ILE A 149 -26.37 24.38 -9.49
C ILE A 149 -27.68 23.69 -9.88
N LEU A 150 -28.65 23.54 -8.97
CA LEU A 150 -29.92 22.85 -9.26
C LEU A 150 -30.80 23.61 -10.27
N SER A 151 -30.77 24.95 -10.21
CA SER A 151 -31.66 25.82 -11.00
C SER A 151 -30.97 26.53 -12.16
N ASN A 152 -29.63 26.49 -12.24
CA ASN A 152 -28.87 27.19 -13.26
C ASN A 152 -28.14 26.20 -14.20
N LYS A 153 -28.68 26.02 -15.41
CA LYS A 153 -28.10 25.11 -16.41
C LYS A 153 -26.70 25.53 -16.84
N ALA A 154 -26.43 26.82 -16.99
CA ALA A 154 -25.10 27.30 -17.35
C ALA A 154 -24.07 27.03 -16.24
N TYR A 155 -24.49 27.08 -14.97
CA TYR A 155 -23.64 26.65 -13.86
C TYR A 155 -23.36 25.15 -13.90
N GLN A 156 -24.39 24.32 -14.15
CA GLN A 156 -24.22 22.87 -14.32
C GLN A 156 -23.21 22.56 -15.41
N ASP A 157 -23.35 23.20 -16.58
CA ASP A 157 -22.47 22.95 -17.73
C ASP A 157 -21.04 23.41 -17.45
N TRP A 158 -20.88 24.62 -16.90
CA TRP A 158 -19.57 25.15 -16.55
C TRP A 158 -18.85 24.28 -15.49
N PHE A 159 -19.58 23.79 -14.49
CA PHE A 159 -19.02 22.99 -13.41
C PHE A 159 -18.69 21.55 -13.86
N THR A 160 -19.65 20.87 -14.49
CA THR A 160 -19.53 19.46 -14.86
C THR A 160 -18.56 19.22 -16.01
N SER A 161 -18.23 20.25 -16.80
CA SER A 161 -17.15 20.17 -17.80
C SER A 161 -15.74 20.18 -17.20
N ARG A 162 -15.58 20.61 -15.93
CA ARG A 162 -14.26 20.83 -15.30
C ARG A 162 -13.94 19.84 -14.19
N PHE A 163 -14.90 19.59 -13.31
CA PHE A 163 -14.62 18.89 -12.06
C PHE A 163 -15.19 17.48 -12.03
N ARG A 164 -14.43 16.57 -11.40
CA ARG A 164 -14.83 15.17 -11.12
C ARG A 164 -14.94 14.88 -9.63
N TYR A 165 -14.62 15.88 -8.80
CA TYR A 165 -14.72 15.84 -7.35
C TYR A 165 -15.38 17.12 -6.87
N THR A 166 -16.23 17.03 -5.85
CA THR A 166 -16.92 18.18 -5.27
C THR A 166 -17.14 18.02 -3.78
N VAL A 167 -17.48 19.14 -3.14
CA VAL A 167 -17.93 19.28 -1.76
C VAL A 167 -19.06 20.30 -1.78
N PHE A 168 -20.11 20.09 -0.98
CA PHE A 168 -21.22 21.04 -0.94
C PHE A 168 -20.89 22.16 0.02
N GLU A 169 -21.12 23.41 -0.41
CA GLU A 169 -20.70 24.60 0.33
C GLU A 169 -21.36 24.67 1.71
N ASN A 170 -22.68 24.45 1.76
CA ASN A 170 -23.47 24.60 2.98
C ASN A 170 -24.50 23.49 3.19
N GLU A 171 -24.85 22.77 2.13
CA GLU A 171 -26.09 22.01 2.06
C GLU A 171 -26.08 20.74 2.91
N MET A 172 -24.91 20.27 3.34
CA MET A 172 -24.75 19.18 4.30
C MET A 172 -24.41 19.64 5.72
N LYS A 173 -24.25 20.95 5.98
CA LYS A 173 -23.91 21.46 7.33
C LYS A 173 -25.13 21.42 8.26
N TRP A 174 -24.88 21.24 9.56
CA TRP A 174 -25.95 20.98 10.53
C TRP A 174 -26.96 22.11 10.63
N TYR A 175 -26.51 23.36 10.67
CA TYR A 175 -27.41 24.53 10.70
C TYR A 175 -28.28 24.65 9.44
N THR A 176 -27.88 24.04 8.31
CA THR A 176 -28.67 24.06 7.08
C THR A 176 -29.77 23.02 7.14
N ASN A 177 -29.44 21.78 7.54
CA ASN A 177 -30.40 20.68 7.51
C ASN A 177 -31.29 20.60 8.76
N GLU A 178 -30.98 21.31 9.84
CA GLU A 178 -31.78 21.28 11.07
C GLU A 178 -31.88 22.67 11.71
N LYS A 179 -32.44 23.63 10.96
CA LYS A 179 -32.63 25.02 11.43
C LYS A 179 -33.50 25.12 12.68
N ILE A 180 -34.53 24.29 12.75
CA ILE A 180 -35.43 24.13 13.90
C ILE A 180 -35.18 22.74 14.49
N GLN A 181 -34.98 22.64 15.79
CA GLN A 181 -34.66 21.39 16.47
C GLN A 181 -35.68 20.29 16.12
N GLY A 182 -35.19 19.13 15.67
CA GLY A 182 -36.01 17.99 15.28
C GLY A 182 -36.66 18.07 13.90
N GLN A 183 -36.57 19.20 13.19
CA GLN A 183 -37.06 19.35 11.82
C GLN A 183 -35.91 19.26 10.83
N GLN A 184 -35.65 18.04 10.34
CA GLN A 184 -34.57 17.78 9.40
C GLN A 184 -35.02 17.96 7.94
N ASP A 185 -34.27 18.72 7.15
CA ASP A 185 -34.49 18.93 5.71
C ASP A 185 -33.18 18.69 4.92
N TYR A 186 -33.17 17.61 4.14
CA TYR A 186 -32.07 17.21 3.27
C TYR A 186 -32.41 17.36 1.78
N ASN A 187 -33.57 17.91 1.43
CA ASN A 187 -34.08 17.89 0.04
C ASN A 187 -33.10 18.50 -0.97
N VAL A 188 -32.48 19.62 -0.61
CA VAL A 188 -31.51 20.32 -1.46
C VAL A 188 -30.23 19.50 -1.61
N ALA A 189 -29.66 19.01 -0.52
CA ALA A 189 -28.45 18.17 -0.54
C ALA A 189 -28.67 16.88 -1.33
N ASP A 190 -29.83 16.22 -1.19
CA ASP A 190 -30.16 15.02 -1.93
C ASP A 190 -30.31 15.30 -3.43
N ALA A 191 -30.93 16.44 -3.79
CA ALA A 191 -31.06 16.86 -5.17
C ALA A 191 -29.69 17.15 -5.80
N MET A 192 -28.80 17.82 -5.06
CA MET A 192 -27.43 18.07 -5.50
C MET A 192 -26.66 16.78 -5.65
N LEU A 193 -26.76 15.85 -4.69
CA LEU A 193 -26.09 14.54 -4.74
C LEU A 193 -26.52 13.74 -5.97
N ARG A 194 -27.83 13.66 -6.24
CA ARG A 194 -28.35 13.03 -7.46
C ARG A 194 -27.83 13.69 -8.73
N LEU A 195 -27.76 15.03 -8.76
CA LEU A 195 -27.25 15.76 -9.91
C LEU A 195 -25.77 15.45 -10.17
N VAL A 196 -24.91 15.56 -9.15
CA VAL A 196 -23.47 15.35 -9.33
C VAL A 196 -23.14 13.86 -9.60
N GLN A 197 -23.89 12.92 -9.02
CA GLN A 197 -23.79 11.50 -9.33
C GLN A 197 -24.14 11.19 -10.79
N LYS A 198 -25.18 11.84 -11.36
CA LYS A 198 -25.52 11.71 -12.79
C LYS A 198 -24.37 12.12 -13.70
N HIS A 199 -23.50 13.02 -13.25
CA HIS A 199 -22.31 13.46 -13.97
C HIS A 199 -21.02 12.73 -13.55
N ASN A 200 -21.13 11.63 -12.80
CA ASN A 200 -20.00 10.84 -12.28
C ASN A 200 -19.00 11.68 -11.44
N ILE A 201 -19.51 12.64 -10.67
CA ILE A 201 -18.72 13.49 -9.79
C ILE A 201 -18.78 12.93 -8.37
N GLN A 202 -17.62 12.64 -7.79
CA GLN A 202 -17.49 12.12 -6.43
C GLN A 202 -17.60 13.24 -5.39
N VAL A 203 -18.18 12.95 -4.22
CA VAL A 203 -18.54 13.98 -3.22
C VAL A 203 -17.86 13.74 -1.89
N ARG A 204 -17.24 14.78 -1.33
CA ARG A 204 -16.83 14.82 0.09
C ARG A 204 -17.98 15.36 0.95
N GLY A 205 -18.29 14.68 2.04
CA GLY A 205 -19.29 15.14 3.01
C GLY A 205 -18.72 16.21 3.94
N HIS A 206 -19.30 17.41 3.91
CA HIS A 206 -18.88 18.54 4.72
C HIS A 206 -20.10 19.28 5.30
N ASN A 207 -20.34 19.23 6.61
CA ASN A 207 -19.66 18.44 7.64
C ASN A 207 -20.71 17.84 8.61
N VAL A 208 -20.29 16.87 9.43
CA VAL A 208 -21.19 16.28 10.42
C VAL A 208 -21.40 17.25 11.58
N PHE A 209 -20.29 17.71 12.17
CA PHE A 209 -20.23 18.71 13.22
C PHE A 209 -19.21 19.80 12.88
N TRP A 210 -19.49 21.01 13.34
CA TRP A 210 -18.56 22.12 13.29
C TRP A 210 -18.26 22.58 14.72
N ASN A 211 -17.02 22.48 15.17
CA ASN A 211 -16.67 22.65 16.58
C ASN A 211 -16.65 24.12 17.03
N ASN A 212 -16.80 25.06 16.10
CA ASN A 212 -17.09 26.46 16.42
C ASN A 212 -18.59 26.59 16.79
N PRO A 213 -18.94 26.99 18.04
CA PRO A 213 -20.33 27.08 18.47
C PRO A 213 -21.15 28.13 17.70
N GLN A 214 -20.50 29.08 17.03
CA GLN A 214 -21.18 30.06 16.17
C GLN A 214 -21.69 29.43 14.86
N ASN A 215 -21.09 28.31 14.45
CA ASN A 215 -21.43 27.58 13.23
C ASN A 215 -22.25 26.31 13.50
N MET A 216 -22.80 26.17 14.72
CA MET A 216 -23.81 25.17 15.04
C MET A 216 -25.23 25.74 14.82
N PRO A 217 -26.28 24.88 14.72
CA PRO A 217 -27.64 25.37 14.80
C PRO A 217 -27.82 26.25 16.05
N SER A 218 -28.50 27.39 15.93
CA SER A 218 -28.63 28.37 17.03
C SER A 218 -29.24 27.78 18.30
N TRP A 219 -30.17 26.82 18.14
CA TRP A 219 -30.77 26.09 19.25
C TRP A 219 -29.80 25.10 19.93
N ALA A 220 -28.82 24.56 19.20
CA ALA A 220 -27.88 23.56 19.72
C ALA A 220 -26.82 24.19 20.65
N ARG A 221 -26.43 25.45 20.38
CA ARG A 221 -25.42 26.20 21.15
C ARG A 221 -25.74 26.34 22.64
N TYR A 222 -27.02 26.34 23.01
CA TYR A 222 -27.48 26.61 24.38
C TYR A 222 -28.02 25.38 25.10
N LEU A 223 -27.83 24.18 24.53
CA LEU A 223 -28.26 22.94 25.15
C LEU A 223 -27.38 22.57 26.36
N SER A 224 -28.00 21.95 27.37
CA SER A 224 -27.24 21.27 28.42
C SER A 224 -26.41 20.11 27.85
N PRO A 225 -25.30 19.68 28.50
CA PRO A 225 -24.48 18.56 28.05
C PRO A 225 -25.27 17.30 27.64
N ALA A 226 -26.26 16.88 28.44
CA ALA A 226 -27.08 15.70 28.14
C ALA A 226 -27.96 15.89 26.89
N GLN A 227 -28.53 17.09 26.72
CA GLN A 227 -29.34 17.42 25.55
C GLN A 227 -28.47 17.55 24.29
N LEU A 228 -27.29 18.16 24.40
CA LEU A 228 -26.34 18.29 23.30
C LEU A 228 -25.82 16.91 22.86
N SER A 229 -25.45 16.04 23.81
CA SER A 229 -25.05 14.66 23.53
C SER A 229 -26.13 13.93 22.73
N SER A 230 -27.38 14.01 23.18
CA SER A 230 -28.52 13.41 22.49
C SER A 230 -28.76 13.99 21.09
N ALA A 231 -28.63 15.31 20.94
CA ALA A 231 -28.77 15.99 19.65
C ALA A 231 -27.65 15.61 18.68
N ALA A 232 -26.41 15.58 19.16
CA ALA A 232 -25.25 15.19 18.36
C ALA A 232 -25.34 13.72 17.92
N SER A 233 -25.76 12.81 18.81
CA SER A 233 -26.02 11.41 18.45
C SER A 233 -27.12 11.28 17.38
N ARG A 234 -28.21 12.06 17.46
CA ARG A 234 -29.23 12.08 16.39
C ARG A 234 -28.68 12.63 15.08
N ARG A 235 -27.88 13.70 15.14
CA ARG A 235 -27.28 14.34 13.96
C ARG A 235 -26.38 13.37 13.20
N ILE A 236 -25.39 12.77 13.85
CA ILE A 236 -24.45 11.85 13.18
C ILE A 236 -25.18 10.63 12.60
N ASN A 237 -26.12 10.05 13.34
CA ASN A 237 -26.91 8.93 12.83
C ASN A 237 -27.81 9.34 11.66
N SER A 238 -28.39 10.54 11.66
CA SER A 238 -29.22 11.00 10.55
C SER A 238 -28.40 11.22 9.28
N VAL A 239 -27.40 12.10 9.34
CA VAL A 239 -26.69 12.56 8.15
C VAL A 239 -25.82 11.46 7.54
N MET A 240 -25.12 10.66 8.36
CA MET A 240 -24.22 9.64 7.84
C MET A 240 -24.97 8.40 7.34
N ASN A 241 -26.05 7.95 7.98
CA ASN A 241 -26.85 6.85 7.43
C ASN A 241 -27.55 7.25 6.13
N ARG A 242 -27.97 8.53 5.99
CA ARG A 242 -28.61 9.01 4.77
C ARG A 242 -27.70 8.91 3.54
N TYR A 243 -26.41 9.20 3.72
CA TYR A 243 -25.43 9.23 2.63
C TYR A 243 -24.45 8.05 2.65
N LEU A 244 -24.78 6.99 3.39
CA LEU A 244 -23.97 5.77 3.51
C LEU A 244 -23.58 5.22 2.14
N GLY A 245 -22.27 5.05 1.91
CA GLY A 245 -21.71 4.49 0.68
C GLY A 245 -21.80 5.41 -0.56
N GLN A 246 -22.23 6.66 -0.40
CA GLN A 246 -22.39 7.60 -1.52
C GLN A 246 -21.33 8.71 -1.54
N LEU A 247 -20.57 8.88 -0.45
CA LEU A 247 -19.53 9.89 -0.31
C LEU A 247 -18.16 9.23 -0.16
N ILE A 248 -17.11 9.90 -0.62
CA ILE A 248 -15.74 9.36 -0.54
C ILE A 248 -15.07 9.64 0.81
N HIS A 249 -15.45 10.74 1.47
CA HIS A 249 -14.86 11.23 2.71
C HIS A 249 -15.91 11.93 3.57
N TRP A 250 -15.62 12.06 4.87
CA TRP A 250 -16.40 12.87 5.80
C TRP A 250 -15.52 13.79 6.63
N ASP A 251 -15.80 15.09 6.60
CA ASP A 251 -15.33 16.01 7.63
C ASP A 251 -16.23 15.82 8.87
N VAL A 252 -15.76 14.99 9.82
CA VAL A 252 -16.59 14.56 10.97
C VAL A 252 -16.71 15.66 12.00
N VAL A 253 -15.58 16.20 12.46
CA VAL A 253 -15.55 17.38 13.34
C VAL A 253 -14.68 18.43 12.68
N ASN A 254 -15.33 19.45 12.12
CA ASN A 254 -14.67 20.57 11.45
C ASN A 254 -14.08 21.54 12.47
N GLU A 255 -12.88 22.05 12.20
CA GLU A 255 -12.13 23.03 13.01
C GLU A 255 -11.86 22.56 14.44
N ASN A 256 -11.49 21.29 14.56
CA ASN A 256 -11.35 20.58 15.84
C ASN A 256 -9.97 20.74 16.50
N VAL A 257 -9.03 21.38 15.83
CA VAL A 257 -7.75 21.86 16.40
C VAL A 257 -7.96 23.29 16.93
N HIS A 258 -8.71 24.13 16.20
CA HIS A 258 -8.99 25.50 16.60
C HIS A 258 -9.99 25.63 17.75
N PHE A 259 -11.02 24.80 17.77
CA PHE A 259 -12.10 24.87 18.75
C PHE A 259 -12.30 23.53 19.46
N SER A 260 -12.84 23.59 20.67
CA SER A 260 -13.03 22.46 21.58
C SER A 260 -14.46 22.34 22.13
N PHE A 261 -15.47 22.95 21.49
CA PHE A 261 -16.82 23.06 22.07
C PHE A 261 -17.43 21.70 22.45
N LEU A 262 -17.30 20.69 21.59
CA LEU A 262 -17.78 19.34 21.89
C LEU A 262 -17.03 18.72 23.06
N GLU A 263 -15.72 18.90 23.15
CA GLU A 263 -14.90 18.45 24.27
C GLU A 263 -15.25 19.15 25.58
N ASP A 264 -15.46 20.46 25.54
CA ASP A 264 -15.78 21.29 26.69
C ASP A 264 -17.16 20.93 27.27
N MET A 265 -18.12 20.61 26.40
CA MET A 265 -19.49 20.28 26.79
C MET A 265 -19.69 18.81 27.12
N LEU A 266 -19.03 17.89 26.41
CA LEU A 266 -19.32 16.45 26.43
C LEU A 266 -18.17 15.60 26.99
N GLY A 267 -17.02 16.22 27.29
CA GLY A 267 -15.83 15.57 27.82
C GLY A 267 -14.72 15.43 26.78
N LYS A 268 -13.46 15.33 27.25
CA LYS A 268 -12.25 15.32 26.40
C LYS A 268 -12.25 14.27 25.29
N ASN A 269 -12.95 13.14 25.46
CA ASN A 269 -13.04 12.07 24.47
C ASN A 269 -14.16 12.26 23.43
N ALA A 270 -14.92 13.37 23.46
CA ALA A 270 -16.11 13.57 22.63
C ALA A 270 -15.82 13.38 21.13
N SER A 271 -14.76 13.99 20.61
CA SER A 271 -14.39 13.80 19.21
C SER A 271 -14.07 12.34 18.90
N ALA A 272 -13.28 11.64 19.71
CA ALA A 272 -12.97 10.22 19.48
C ALA A 272 -14.25 9.35 19.45
N VAL A 273 -15.26 9.66 20.27
CA VAL A 273 -16.58 9.01 20.21
C VAL A 273 -17.24 9.22 18.86
N TYR A 274 -17.25 10.43 18.33
CA TYR A 274 -17.87 10.72 17.03
C TYR A 274 -17.09 10.21 15.83
N TYR A 275 -15.76 10.21 15.87
CA TYR A 275 -14.93 9.57 14.84
C TYR A 275 -15.11 8.04 14.83
N ASN A 276 -15.19 7.40 16.01
CA ASN A 276 -15.56 5.99 16.13
C ASN A 276 -16.94 5.75 15.52
N LYS A 277 -17.93 6.59 15.88
CA LYS A 277 -19.29 6.43 15.37
C LYS A 277 -19.40 6.64 13.86
N ALA A 278 -18.65 7.60 13.31
CA ALA A 278 -18.58 7.84 11.88
C ALA A 278 -18.07 6.60 11.14
N ASN A 279 -16.97 6.03 11.62
CA ASN A 279 -16.37 4.82 11.06
C ASN A 279 -17.22 3.55 11.28
N GLU A 280 -18.03 3.51 12.34
CA GLU A 280 -19.02 2.44 12.54
C GLU A 280 -20.14 2.49 11.49
N ILE A 281 -20.64 3.70 11.18
CA ILE A 281 -21.75 3.90 10.24
C ILE A 281 -21.28 3.66 8.80
N ASP A 282 -20.20 4.33 8.38
CA ASP A 282 -19.63 4.21 7.03
C ASP A 282 -18.13 3.99 7.11
N SER A 283 -17.70 2.73 6.95
CA SER A 283 -16.27 2.36 6.95
C SER A 283 -15.60 2.55 5.59
N ASN A 284 -16.35 2.87 4.54
CA ASN A 284 -15.82 3.11 3.19
C ASN A 284 -15.46 4.58 2.97
N ALA A 285 -16.20 5.50 3.60
CA ALA A 285 -15.90 6.93 3.58
C ALA A 285 -14.87 7.29 4.67
N ILE A 286 -13.65 7.65 4.28
CA ILE A 286 -12.59 7.96 5.26
C ILE A 286 -12.98 9.22 6.07
N PRO A 287 -12.98 9.15 7.42
CA PRO A 287 -13.09 10.33 8.28
C PRO A 287 -11.88 11.25 8.15
N PHE A 288 -12.12 12.56 8.08
CA PHE A 288 -11.09 13.60 8.05
C PHE A 288 -11.17 14.44 9.32
N LEU A 289 -10.00 14.71 9.91
CA LEU A 289 -9.79 15.91 10.73
C LEU A 289 -9.65 17.06 9.74
N ASN A 290 -10.45 18.13 9.85
CA ASN A 290 -10.43 19.21 8.87
C ASN A 290 -10.24 20.54 9.59
N ASP A 291 -9.21 21.31 9.24
CA ASP A 291 -8.89 22.56 9.93
C ASP A 291 -8.19 23.59 9.02
N PHE A 292 -8.27 24.87 9.40
CA PHE A 292 -7.65 26.00 8.69
C PHE A 292 -6.35 26.47 9.36
N ASN A 293 -5.68 27.43 8.72
CA ASN A 293 -4.42 28.07 9.15
C ASN A 293 -3.26 27.14 9.51
N THR A 294 -3.36 25.86 9.16
CA THR A 294 -2.33 24.86 9.44
C THR A 294 -1.13 24.99 8.51
N ILE A 295 -1.35 25.43 7.28
CA ILE A 295 -0.31 25.60 6.25
C ILE A 295 -0.26 27.02 5.68
N GLU A 296 -1.21 27.88 6.04
CA GLU A 296 -1.46 29.17 5.41
C GLU A 296 -0.47 30.24 5.87
N HIS A 297 -0.15 30.27 7.16
CA HIS A 297 0.85 31.18 7.73
C HIS A 297 1.39 30.62 9.06
N GLY A 298 2.66 30.90 9.34
CA GLY A 298 3.35 30.37 10.53
C GLY A 298 3.02 31.11 11.82
N PHE A 299 2.13 32.10 11.83
CA PHE A 299 1.79 32.87 13.04
C PHE A 299 0.67 32.26 13.86
N ASP A 300 -0.10 31.34 13.29
CA ASP A 300 -1.21 30.71 13.99
C ASP A 300 -0.68 29.75 15.07
N GLY A 301 -0.72 30.21 16.31
CA GLY A 301 -0.35 29.38 17.46
C GLY A 301 -1.41 28.34 17.83
N THR A 302 -2.60 28.36 17.22
CA THR A 302 -3.75 27.53 17.60
C THR A 302 -3.84 26.26 16.77
N SER A 303 -3.71 26.35 15.46
CA SER A 303 -3.74 25.17 14.57
C SER A 303 -2.51 25.10 13.67
N ASN A 304 -1.31 25.08 14.23
CA ASN A 304 -0.10 24.76 13.46
C ASN A 304 0.07 23.24 13.24
N PRO A 305 0.97 22.79 12.36
CA PRO A 305 1.16 21.37 12.04
C PRO A 305 1.45 20.49 13.26
N ALA A 306 2.15 21.03 14.25
CA ALA A 306 2.52 20.30 15.45
C ALA A 306 1.30 20.05 16.35
N LYS A 307 0.44 21.06 16.53
CA LYS A 307 -0.85 20.93 17.24
C LYS A 307 -1.85 20.06 16.51
N TYR A 308 -1.82 20.08 15.18
CA TYR A 308 -2.63 19.18 14.38
C TYR A 308 -2.26 17.72 14.63
N LEU A 309 -0.95 17.39 14.64
CA LEU A 309 -0.47 16.05 15.00
C LEU A 309 -0.80 15.69 16.45
N GLU A 310 -0.74 16.66 17.37
CA GLU A 310 -1.17 16.47 18.75
C GLU A 310 -2.66 16.11 18.82
N LYS A 311 -3.54 16.79 18.09
CA LYS A 311 -4.96 16.45 18.02
C LYS A 311 -5.20 15.05 17.45
N ILE A 312 -4.41 14.62 16.47
CA ILE A 312 -4.45 13.24 15.98
C ILE A 312 -4.08 12.26 17.11
N ARG A 313 -2.98 12.53 17.84
CA ARG A 313 -2.57 11.69 18.99
C ARG A 313 -3.62 11.68 20.09
N ASP A 314 -4.26 12.81 20.35
CA ASP A 314 -5.36 12.96 21.30
C ASP A 314 -6.54 12.05 20.92
N LEU A 315 -6.99 12.08 19.66
CA LEU A 315 -8.01 11.17 19.14
C LEU A 315 -7.62 9.70 19.32
N ARG A 316 -6.35 9.35 19.02
CA ARG A 316 -5.84 7.98 19.22
C ARG A 316 -5.85 7.58 20.68
N SER A 317 -5.40 8.46 21.59
CA SER A 317 -5.34 8.20 23.04
C SER A 317 -6.73 8.05 23.66
N HIS A 318 -7.72 8.76 23.13
CA HIS A 318 -9.12 8.66 23.54
C HIS A 318 -9.90 7.53 22.82
N GLY A 319 -9.19 6.60 22.16
CA GLY A 319 -9.74 5.33 21.72
C GLY A 319 -10.22 5.28 20.26
N TYR A 320 -9.96 6.28 19.43
CA TYR A 320 -10.22 6.20 18.00
C TYR A 320 -9.05 5.57 17.25
N SER A 321 -9.19 4.33 16.78
CA SER A 321 -8.14 3.60 16.05
C SER A 321 -8.45 3.36 14.56
N GLY A 322 -9.49 4.01 14.01
CA GLY A 322 -9.92 3.82 12.62
C GLY A 322 -9.08 4.57 11.58
N PRO A 323 -9.32 4.33 10.26
CA PRO A 323 -8.72 5.10 9.17
C PRO A 323 -8.98 6.59 9.32
N LEU A 324 -7.97 7.45 9.15
CA LEU A 324 -8.11 8.90 9.31
C LEU A 324 -7.39 9.63 8.17
N GLY A 325 -7.98 10.71 7.67
CA GLY A 325 -7.35 11.65 6.75
C GLY A 325 -7.01 12.98 7.42
N ILE A 326 -6.01 13.66 6.88
CA ILE A 326 -5.60 15.02 7.24
C ILE A 326 -6.23 15.97 6.23
N GLY A 327 -7.19 16.78 6.68
CA GLY A 327 -7.86 17.82 5.90
C GLY A 327 -7.32 19.19 6.28
N LEU A 328 -6.80 19.90 5.27
CA LEU A 328 -6.23 21.24 5.42
C LEU A 328 -7.04 22.18 4.55
N GLN A 329 -7.79 23.10 5.15
CA GLN A 329 -8.73 23.96 4.42
C GLN A 329 -7.99 24.79 3.36
N GLY A 330 -6.94 25.53 3.72
CA GLY A 330 -6.10 26.22 2.74
C GLY A 330 -6.68 27.58 2.34
N HIS A 331 -7.03 28.41 3.32
CA HIS A 331 -7.62 29.73 3.10
C HIS A 331 -6.57 30.85 3.03
N PHE A 332 -5.81 30.92 1.94
CA PHE A 332 -4.61 31.77 1.84
C PHE A 332 -4.92 33.25 1.58
N VAL A 333 -4.04 34.13 2.07
CA VAL A 333 -3.99 35.54 1.63
C VAL A 333 -2.80 35.74 0.69
N LYS A 334 -1.62 35.40 1.19
CA LYS A 334 -0.35 35.32 0.43
C LYS A 334 0.33 34.01 0.85
N PRO A 335 0.84 33.20 -0.08
CA PRO A 335 1.46 31.93 0.26
C PRO A 335 2.87 32.11 0.83
N ASN A 336 3.24 31.19 1.71
CA ASN A 336 4.62 30.93 2.11
C ASN A 336 4.95 29.49 1.70
N LEU A 337 5.46 29.30 0.47
CA LEU A 337 5.68 27.96 -0.10
C LEU A 337 6.60 27.08 0.74
N PRO A 338 7.72 27.60 1.31
CA PRO A 338 8.55 26.82 2.22
C PRO A 338 7.84 26.39 3.50
N TYR A 339 6.98 27.24 4.07
CA TYR A 339 6.14 26.87 5.21
C TYR A 339 5.10 25.80 4.83
N ILE A 340 4.45 25.93 3.67
CA ILE A 340 3.55 24.89 3.15
C ILE A 340 4.31 23.56 3.03
N ARG A 341 5.47 23.55 2.38
CA ARG A 341 6.30 22.33 2.19
C ARG A 341 6.68 21.69 3.51
N SER A 342 7.25 22.46 4.43
CA SER A 342 7.69 21.95 5.74
C SER A 342 6.53 21.46 6.60
N SER A 343 5.37 22.14 6.54
CA SER A 343 4.15 21.72 7.22
C SER A 343 3.63 20.39 6.67
N LEU A 344 3.61 20.23 5.34
CA LEU A 344 3.21 18.99 4.68
C LEU A 344 4.18 17.84 4.99
N ASP A 345 5.50 18.09 5.00
CA ASP A 345 6.51 17.12 5.42
C ASP A 345 6.24 16.62 6.85
N MET A 346 5.97 17.53 7.79
CA MET A 346 5.67 17.19 9.18
C MET A 346 4.38 16.39 9.29
N LEU A 347 3.29 16.84 8.66
CA LEU A 347 2.01 16.15 8.70
C LEU A 347 2.08 14.76 8.05
N ALA A 348 2.87 14.59 6.99
CA ALA A 348 3.05 13.32 6.31
C ALA A 348 3.76 12.26 7.18
N SER A 349 4.49 12.66 8.23
CA SER A 349 5.07 11.74 9.21
C SER A 349 4.02 10.91 9.96
N ALA A 350 2.75 11.34 9.98
CA ALA A 350 1.65 10.57 10.55
C ALA A 350 1.27 9.33 9.70
N GLY A 351 1.77 9.22 8.46
CA GLY A 351 1.40 8.14 7.55
C GLY A 351 -0.06 8.18 7.05
N LEU A 352 -0.73 9.32 7.22
CA LEU A 352 -2.14 9.52 6.82
C LEU A 352 -2.24 10.26 5.48
N PRO A 353 -3.29 10.02 4.66
CA PRO A 353 -3.51 10.77 3.43
C PRO A 353 -3.85 12.24 3.72
N ILE A 354 -3.15 13.17 3.07
CA ILE A 354 -3.41 14.61 3.19
C ILE A 354 -4.29 15.07 2.02
N TRP A 355 -5.32 15.87 2.30
CA TRP A 355 -6.11 16.59 1.31
C TRP A 355 -6.10 18.07 1.61
N ILE A 356 -5.94 18.87 0.57
CA ILE A 356 -6.33 20.28 0.64
C ILE A 356 -7.83 20.31 0.38
N THR A 357 -8.62 20.79 1.33
CA THR A 357 -10.06 20.53 1.38
C THR A 357 -10.91 21.73 0.98
N GLU A 358 -10.40 22.95 1.10
CA GLU A 358 -11.17 24.19 0.92
C GLU A 358 -10.31 25.33 0.32
N LEU A 359 -9.44 25.01 -0.65
CA LEU A 359 -8.44 25.94 -1.18
C LEU A 359 -9.08 27.20 -1.76
N ASP A 360 -8.78 28.36 -1.18
CA ASP A 360 -9.04 29.67 -1.77
C ASP A 360 -7.91 30.66 -1.48
N VAL A 361 -7.93 31.77 -2.23
CA VAL A 361 -6.98 32.87 -2.07
C VAL A 361 -7.77 34.16 -1.91
N ALA A 362 -7.37 35.04 -0.99
CA ALA A 362 -8.01 36.34 -0.81
C ALA A 362 -7.93 37.20 -2.08
N ASN A 363 -8.97 38.00 -2.32
CA ASN A 363 -9.05 38.90 -3.47
C ASN A 363 -8.04 40.05 -3.35
N THR A 364 -6.85 39.84 -3.89
CA THR A 364 -5.74 40.80 -3.96
C THR A 364 -5.27 40.93 -5.41
N THR A 365 -4.42 41.92 -5.71
CA THR A 365 -3.89 42.14 -7.06
C THR A 365 -3.13 40.93 -7.65
N ASN A 366 -2.67 39.99 -6.81
CA ASN A 366 -1.93 38.80 -7.24
C ASN A 366 -2.68 37.48 -6.96
N GLN A 367 -4.01 37.52 -6.80
CA GLN A 367 -4.83 36.38 -6.37
C GLN A 367 -4.59 35.13 -7.23
N GLU A 368 -4.53 35.29 -8.56
CA GLU A 368 -4.34 34.20 -9.52
C GLU A 368 -2.91 33.64 -9.50
N VAL A 369 -1.90 34.49 -9.26
CA VAL A 369 -0.50 34.07 -9.15
C VAL A 369 -0.33 33.20 -7.92
N TYR A 370 -0.85 33.66 -6.78
CA TYR A 370 -0.80 32.92 -5.52
C TYR A 370 -1.55 31.60 -5.60
N LEU A 371 -2.72 31.57 -6.25
CA LEU A 371 -3.47 30.34 -6.46
C LEU A 371 -2.63 29.29 -7.20
N GLU A 372 -1.95 29.70 -8.28
CA GLU A 372 -1.11 28.79 -9.05
C GLU A 372 0.08 28.28 -8.24
N GLU A 373 0.79 29.16 -7.53
CA GLU A 373 1.93 28.78 -6.69
C GLU A 373 1.54 27.75 -5.62
N ILE A 374 0.39 27.95 -4.97
CA ILE A 374 -0.13 27.02 -3.96
C ILE A 374 -0.49 25.68 -4.57
N ILE A 375 -1.28 25.66 -5.65
CA ILE A 375 -1.72 24.41 -6.29
C ILE A 375 -0.51 23.57 -6.71
N ARG A 376 0.51 24.21 -7.30
CA ARG A 376 1.72 23.50 -7.75
C ARG A 376 2.54 22.97 -6.57
N GLU A 377 2.67 23.74 -5.48
CA GLU A 377 3.41 23.33 -4.30
C GLU A 377 2.79 22.11 -3.62
N VAL A 378 1.47 22.15 -3.38
CA VAL A 378 0.77 21.03 -2.74
C VAL A 378 0.66 19.81 -3.66
N HIS A 379 0.50 20.01 -4.97
CA HIS A 379 0.48 18.90 -5.93
C HIS A 379 1.83 18.17 -6.00
N ALA A 380 2.94 18.89 -5.91
CA ALA A 380 4.29 18.32 -5.92
C ALA A 380 4.62 17.45 -4.69
N HIS A 381 3.83 17.52 -3.62
CA HIS A 381 4.11 16.81 -2.37
C HIS A 381 3.51 15.38 -2.34
N PRO A 382 4.29 14.31 -2.07
CA PRO A 382 3.82 12.92 -2.15
C PRO A 382 2.74 12.54 -1.13
N GLY A 383 2.70 13.22 0.02
CA GLY A 383 1.68 13.03 1.05
C GLY A 383 0.28 13.55 0.64
N VAL A 384 0.21 14.51 -0.30
CA VAL A 384 -1.05 15.09 -0.76
C VAL A 384 -1.71 14.16 -1.77
N LYS A 385 -2.97 13.81 -1.52
CA LYS A 385 -3.77 12.85 -2.30
C LYS A 385 -4.97 13.47 -3.00
N GLY A 386 -5.26 14.75 -2.77
CA GLY A 386 -6.29 15.48 -3.51
C GLY A 386 -6.34 16.96 -3.13
N ILE A 387 -6.93 17.76 -4.03
CA ILE A 387 -7.16 19.20 -3.85
C ILE A 387 -8.63 19.50 -4.15
N MET A 388 -9.28 20.17 -3.21
CA MET A 388 -10.62 20.72 -3.32
C MET A 388 -10.53 22.22 -3.15
N MET A 389 -11.00 22.97 -4.14
CA MET A 389 -11.08 24.43 -4.07
C MET A 389 -12.40 24.88 -3.42
N TRP A 390 -12.37 26.03 -2.75
CA TRP A 390 -13.54 26.64 -2.12
C TRP A 390 -14.01 27.88 -2.88
N ALA A 391 -14.38 27.69 -4.15
CA ALA A 391 -14.90 28.74 -5.02
C ALA A 391 -16.27 28.38 -5.62
N PRO A 392 -17.30 28.15 -4.78
CA PRO A 392 -18.66 27.93 -5.27
C PRO A 392 -19.22 29.23 -5.89
N TRP A 393 -20.02 29.09 -6.94
CA TRP A 393 -20.66 30.24 -7.58
C TRP A 393 -22.02 30.52 -6.93
N GLY A 394 -22.37 31.80 -6.83
CA GLY A 394 -23.71 32.26 -6.45
C GLY A 394 -24.07 33.57 -7.17
N PRO A 395 -25.37 33.91 -7.27
CA PRO A 395 -25.84 35.08 -8.03
C PRO A 395 -25.36 36.42 -7.45
N LYS A 396 -24.95 36.44 -6.17
CA LYS A 396 -24.41 37.62 -5.48
C LYS A 396 -22.88 37.69 -5.52
N GLY A 397 -22.21 36.78 -6.24
CA GLY A 397 -20.76 36.60 -6.22
C GLY A 397 -20.32 35.46 -5.30
N CYS A 398 -19.01 35.34 -5.09
CA CYS A 398 -18.37 34.27 -4.33
C CYS A 398 -17.75 34.82 -3.04
N TYR A 399 -17.49 33.94 -2.07
CA TYR A 399 -17.01 34.33 -0.74
C TYR A 399 -15.65 35.04 -0.75
N ARG A 400 -14.60 34.38 -1.28
CA ARG A 400 -13.22 34.92 -1.35
C ARG A 400 -12.64 34.90 -2.74
N MET A 401 -12.91 33.82 -3.46
CA MET A 401 -12.37 33.57 -4.79
C MET A 401 -13.50 33.14 -5.72
N CYS A 402 -13.65 33.84 -6.84
CA CYS A 402 -14.53 33.42 -7.93
C CYS A 402 -13.68 32.82 -9.04
N LEU A 403 -14.11 31.72 -9.64
CA LEU A 403 -13.50 31.20 -10.87
C LEU A 403 -14.13 31.80 -12.13
N THR A 404 -15.35 32.32 -12.02
CA THR A 404 -16.14 32.81 -13.15
C THR A 404 -17.07 33.95 -12.75
N ASP A 405 -17.46 34.80 -13.71
CA ASP A 405 -18.48 35.84 -13.53
C ASP A 405 -19.92 35.26 -13.60
N ASN A 406 -20.93 36.13 -13.53
CA ASN A 406 -22.34 35.72 -13.56
C ASN A 406 -22.82 35.20 -14.94
N ASN A 407 -22.01 35.37 -15.98
CA ASN A 407 -22.27 34.85 -17.33
C ASN A 407 -21.47 33.58 -17.63
N PHE A 408 -20.84 32.98 -16.61
CA PHE A 408 -19.96 31.82 -16.74
C PHE A 408 -18.75 32.04 -17.66
N LYS A 409 -18.29 33.30 -17.77
CA LYS A 409 -17.00 33.65 -18.36
C LYS A 409 -15.91 33.56 -17.28
N ASN A 410 -14.81 32.88 -17.58
CA ASN A 410 -13.73 32.71 -16.61
C ASN A 410 -13.12 34.06 -16.18
N LEU A 411 -12.80 34.14 -14.89
CA LEU A 411 -11.94 35.16 -14.32
C LEU A 411 -10.47 34.69 -14.37
N ALA A 412 -9.52 35.54 -13.94
CA ALA A 412 -8.09 35.22 -13.96
C ALA A 412 -7.75 33.90 -13.23
N THR A 413 -8.34 33.70 -12.05
CA THR A 413 -8.30 32.46 -11.26
C THR A 413 -8.93 31.26 -11.98
N GLY A 414 -10.04 31.44 -12.70
CA GLY A 414 -10.62 30.41 -13.56
C GLY A 414 -9.70 30.02 -14.72
N ASN A 415 -8.99 30.99 -15.29
CA ASN A 415 -7.99 30.74 -16.33
C ASN A 415 -6.78 29.96 -15.78
N VAL A 416 -6.36 30.21 -14.54
CA VAL A 416 -5.35 29.38 -13.85
C VAL A 416 -5.83 27.94 -13.72
N VAL A 417 -7.05 27.73 -13.23
CA VAL A 417 -7.63 26.40 -13.08
C VAL A 417 -7.73 25.68 -14.41
N ASP A 418 -8.26 26.31 -15.45
CA ASP A 418 -8.38 25.70 -16.77
C ASP A 418 -6.98 25.41 -17.37
N ARG A 419 -5.97 26.26 -17.11
CA ARG A 419 -4.57 25.99 -17.50
C ARG A 419 -4.00 24.77 -16.77
N ILE A 420 -4.18 24.67 -15.46
CA ILE A 420 -3.71 23.53 -14.65
C ILE A 420 -4.42 22.25 -15.05
N LEU A 421 -5.74 22.30 -15.21
CA LEU A 421 -6.52 21.16 -15.70
C LEU A 421 -6.01 20.71 -17.06
N LYS A 422 -5.78 21.64 -18.01
CA LYS A 422 -5.23 21.34 -19.33
C LYS A 422 -3.81 20.76 -19.27
N GLU A 423 -2.94 21.34 -18.44
CA GLU A 423 -1.58 20.85 -18.23
C GLU A 423 -1.58 19.43 -17.66
N TRP A 424 -2.42 19.19 -16.65
CA TRP A 424 -2.49 17.90 -15.97
C TRP A 424 -3.32 16.86 -16.71
N SER A 425 -4.17 17.29 -17.66
CA SER A 425 -4.98 16.43 -18.52
C SER A 425 -4.30 16.11 -19.86
N HIS A 426 -3.12 16.65 -20.18
CA HIS A 426 -2.41 16.39 -21.45
C HIS A 426 -3.33 16.39 -22.70
N TRP A 427 -4.22 17.38 -22.83
CA TRP A 427 -5.13 17.44 -23.99
C TRP A 427 -4.36 17.77 -25.27
N GLY A 428 -4.28 16.79 -26.19
CA GLY A 428 -3.71 16.97 -27.51
C GLY A 428 -2.19 17.13 -27.50
N PHE A 429 -1.51 16.50 -26.54
CA PHE A 429 -0.05 16.46 -26.55
C PHE A 429 0.40 15.59 -27.72
N SER A 430 1.08 16.19 -28.69
CA SER A 430 1.64 15.45 -29.81
C SER A 430 3.14 15.63 -29.90
N GLY A 431 3.79 14.64 -30.48
CA GLY A 431 5.18 14.76 -30.87
C GLY A 431 5.49 13.89 -32.06
N ILE A 432 6.67 14.11 -32.58
CA ILE A 432 7.12 13.48 -33.81
C ILE A 432 8.09 12.37 -33.42
N THR A 433 7.90 11.21 -34.02
CA THR A 433 8.81 10.09 -33.85
C THR A 433 10.16 10.36 -34.53
N ASN A 434 11.23 9.92 -33.87
CA ASN A 434 12.58 10.02 -34.42
C ASN A 434 12.82 9.00 -35.56
N GLU A 435 14.06 8.92 -36.06
CA GLU A 435 14.47 7.99 -37.12
C GLU A 435 14.12 6.51 -36.84
N ASN A 436 14.04 6.14 -35.56
CA ASN A 436 13.66 4.80 -35.10
C ASN A 436 12.16 4.64 -34.82
N GLY A 437 11.34 5.60 -35.24
CA GLY A 437 9.90 5.57 -35.00
C GLY A 437 9.54 5.80 -33.54
N LEU A 438 10.46 6.29 -32.70
CA LEU A 438 10.26 6.41 -31.27
C LEU A 438 9.87 7.83 -30.85
N PHE A 439 8.89 7.92 -29.97
CA PHE A 439 8.49 9.11 -29.24
C PHE A 439 8.55 8.84 -27.73
N GLU A 440 9.38 9.60 -27.02
CA GLU A 440 9.54 9.49 -25.57
C GLU A 440 9.03 10.76 -24.89
N THR A 441 8.25 10.61 -23.82
CA THR A 441 7.73 11.74 -23.06
C THR A 441 7.43 11.35 -21.61
N SER A 442 7.19 12.33 -20.74
CA SER A 442 6.70 12.11 -19.37
C SER A 442 5.21 12.45 -19.30
N LEU A 443 4.37 11.51 -18.87
CA LEU A 443 2.92 11.67 -18.75
C LEU A 443 2.47 11.72 -17.29
N PHE A 444 1.43 12.48 -16.97
CA PHE A 444 0.79 12.46 -15.65
C PHE A 444 0.09 11.13 -15.43
N HIS A 445 0.06 10.65 -14.18
CA HIS A 445 -0.62 9.40 -13.86
C HIS A 445 -2.10 9.49 -14.26
N GLY A 446 -2.53 8.58 -15.15
CA GLY A 446 -3.89 8.54 -15.66
C GLY A 446 -4.04 7.64 -16.87
N ASP A 447 -5.23 7.64 -17.45
CA ASP A 447 -5.60 6.86 -18.64
C ASP A 447 -5.45 7.72 -19.90
N TYR A 448 -4.89 7.21 -21.00
CA TYR A 448 -4.61 7.94 -22.23
C TYR A 448 -5.04 7.17 -23.47
N GLU A 449 -5.57 7.86 -24.47
CA GLU A 449 -5.73 7.40 -25.85
C GLU A 449 -4.57 7.90 -26.71
N VAL A 450 -4.13 7.07 -27.66
CA VAL A 450 -2.98 7.34 -28.51
C VAL A 450 -3.38 7.23 -29.98
N GLU A 451 -3.18 8.29 -30.75
CA GLU A 451 -3.38 8.35 -32.18
C GLU A 451 -2.04 8.56 -32.88
N ILE A 452 -1.79 7.86 -33.99
CA ILE A 452 -0.54 7.97 -34.73
C ILE A 452 -0.86 8.29 -36.19
N ASN A 453 -0.34 9.43 -36.67
CA ASN A 453 -0.61 9.98 -38.00
C ASN A 453 0.69 10.18 -38.77
N HIS A 454 0.81 9.61 -39.96
CA HIS A 454 1.97 9.79 -40.82
C HIS A 454 1.59 10.60 -42.08
N PRO A 455 2.39 11.58 -42.55
CA PRO A 455 2.00 12.48 -43.65
C PRO A 455 1.66 11.79 -44.98
N GLU A 456 2.19 10.58 -45.20
CA GLU A 456 2.06 9.82 -46.45
C GLU A 456 1.25 8.51 -46.31
N LYS A 457 0.74 8.18 -45.11
CA LYS A 457 -0.03 6.95 -44.83
C LYS A 457 -1.29 7.27 -44.01
N GLN A 458 -2.35 6.48 -44.16
CA GLN A 458 -3.66 6.70 -43.51
C GLN A 458 -3.59 6.91 -41.98
N THR A 459 -4.50 7.71 -41.42
CA THR A 459 -4.66 8.01 -39.98
C THR A 459 -5.01 6.75 -39.18
N TYR A 460 -4.27 6.46 -38.09
CA TYR A 460 -4.56 5.35 -37.17
C TYR A 460 -4.91 5.88 -35.76
N VAL A 461 -6.18 5.77 -35.36
CA VAL A 461 -6.65 6.14 -34.01
C VAL A 461 -6.72 4.89 -33.13
N SER A 462 -6.09 4.90 -31.94
CA SER A 462 -6.25 3.82 -30.95
C SER A 462 -6.66 4.35 -29.57
N THR A 463 -7.94 4.17 -29.22
CA THR A 463 -8.46 4.39 -27.86
C THR A 463 -7.73 3.47 -26.87
N ALA A 464 -7.04 4.05 -25.90
CA ALA A 464 -6.61 3.30 -24.71
C ALA A 464 -7.52 3.71 -23.54
N GLN A 465 -8.60 2.94 -23.42
CA GLN A 465 -9.40 2.87 -22.21
C GLN A 465 -9.14 1.52 -21.56
N LYS A 466 -8.76 1.55 -20.27
CA LYS A 466 -8.73 0.43 -19.35
C LYS A 466 -8.16 -0.87 -19.92
N VAL A 467 -6.90 -0.83 -20.35
CA VAL A 467 -6.22 -2.08 -20.70
C VAL A 467 -5.37 -2.48 -19.50
N LYS A 468 -5.89 -3.40 -18.68
CA LYS A 468 -5.09 -4.15 -17.68
C LYS A 468 -4.18 -5.18 -18.38
N CYS A 469 -3.76 -4.82 -19.58
CA CYS A 469 -3.32 -5.66 -20.64
C CYS A 469 -2.67 -4.73 -21.67
N LEU A 470 -1.72 -5.23 -22.46
CA LEU A 470 -0.98 -4.35 -23.35
C LEU A 470 -1.42 -4.59 -24.79
N LYS A 471 -1.58 -3.50 -25.54
CA LYS A 471 -1.78 -3.56 -26.99
C LYS A 471 -0.57 -4.18 -27.69
N ASN A 472 0.63 -3.86 -27.19
CA ASN A 472 1.90 -4.45 -27.61
C ASN A 472 2.66 -4.95 -26.38
N PRO A 473 3.38 -6.06 -26.48
CA PRO A 473 4.17 -6.59 -25.38
C PRO A 473 5.30 -5.62 -25.02
N LEU A 474 5.75 -5.65 -23.77
CA LEU A 474 6.98 -4.95 -23.39
C LEU A 474 8.20 -5.75 -23.85
N LYS A 475 9.33 -5.06 -23.98
CA LYS A 475 10.63 -5.66 -24.27
C LYS A 475 10.93 -6.87 -23.36
N PRO A 476 11.65 -7.88 -23.86
CA PRO A 476 11.98 -9.07 -23.09
C PRO A 476 12.76 -8.69 -21.84
N GLN A 477 12.49 -9.38 -20.73
CA GLN A 477 13.33 -9.25 -19.53
C GLN A 477 14.74 -9.76 -19.84
N TYR A 478 15.75 -9.20 -19.18
CA TYR A 478 17.15 -9.63 -19.35
C TYR A 478 17.63 -9.61 -20.80
N GLU A 479 17.08 -8.71 -21.63
CA GLU A 479 17.40 -8.61 -23.07
C GLU A 479 17.16 -9.92 -23.85
N GLY A 480 16.25 -10.78 -23.35
CA GLY A 480 15.95 -12.10 -23.91
C GLY A 480 16.79 -13.24 -23.33
N GLY A 481 17.85 -12.94 -22.58
CA GLY A 481 18.75 -13.94 -22.01
C GLY A 481 19.41 -14.80 -23.10
N ILE A 482 19.22 -16.13 -23.04
CA ILE A 482 19.76 -17.07 -24.04
C ILE A 482 18.82 -17.33 -25.23
N VAL A 483 17.68 -16.63 -25.32
CA VAL A 483 16.72 -16.78 -26.42
C VAL A 483 17.29 -16.14 -27.68
N VAL A 484 17.27 -16.89 -28.78
CA VAL A 484 17.56 -16.39 -30.11
C VAL A 484 16.34 -15.66 -30.65
N ASN A 485 16.55 -14.43 -31.11
CA ASN A 485 15.52 -13.58 -31.71
C ASN A 485 14.30 -13.38 -30.78
N PRO A 486 14.50 -12.87 -29.55
CA PRO A 486 13.46 -12.82 -28.51
C PRO A 486 12.30 -11.87 -28.85
N GLU A 487 12.54 -10.87 -29.69
CA GLU A 487 11.58 -9.87 -30.18
C GLU A 487 11.14 -10.12 -31.62
N LEU A 488 11.55 -11.26 -32.22
CA LEU A 488 11.13 -11.69 -33.55
C LEU A 488 11.45 -10.69 -34.69
N ASN A 489 12.42 -9.79 -34.47
CA ASN A 489 12.84 -8.79 -35.46
C ASN A 489 13.59 -9.41 -36.67
N ASP A 490 14.09 -10.64 -36.53
CA ASP A 490 14.74 -11.42 -37.60
C ASP A 490 13.85 -12.58 -38.08
N GLY A 491 12.54 -12.31 -38.20
CA GLY A 491 11.54 -13.28 -38.65
C GLY A 491 11.44 -14.50 -37.73
N LEU A 492 11.50 -15.70 -38.30
CA LEU A 492 11.47 -16.98 -37.57
C LEU A 492 12.86 -17.51 -37.21
N ASN A 493 13.93 -16.71 -37.32
CA ASN A 493 15.27 -17.18 -36.98
C ASN A 493 15.31 -17.71 -35.53
N GLY A 494 15.83 -18.93 -35.35
CA GLY A 494 15.85 -19.64 -34.06
C GLY A 494 14.53 -20.31 -33.66
N TRP A 495 13.42 -20.09 -34.36
CA TRP A 495 12.11 -20.66 -34.03
C TRP A 495 11.68 -21.71 -35.06
N THR A 496 11.27 -22.88 -34.57
CA THR A 496 10.87 -24.02 -35.40
C THR A 496 9.48 -24.52 -35.03
N ILE A 497 8.86 -25.27 -35.93
CA ILE A 497 7.56 -25.87 -35.70
C ILE A 497 7.68 -27.15 -34.85
N LEU A 498 6.77 -27.31 -33.89
CA LEU A 498 6.57 -28.55 -33.14
C LEU A 498 5.19 -29.13 -33.45
N GLY A 499 5.14 -30.40 -33.87
CA GLY A 499 3.89 -31.08 -34.23
C GLY A 499 3.29 -30.59 -35.56
N ASP A 500 1.97 -30.74 -35.70
CA ASP A 500 1.21 -30.35 -36.89
C ASP A 500 0.46 -29.03 -36.63
N ALA A 501 1.06 -27.93 -37.08
CA ALA A 501 0.59 -26.56 -36.99
C ALA A 501 1.12 -25.73 -38.18
N LYS A 502 0.84 -24.45 -38.20
CA LYS A 502 1.49 -23.46 -39.06
C LYS A 502 2.10 -22.38 -38.18
N ILE A 503 3.40 -22.12 -38.31
CA ILE A 503 4.06 -20.99 -37.63
C ILE A 503 4.38 -19.90 -38.63
N GLU A 504 4.09 -18.66 -38.26
CA GLU A 504 4.36 -17.47 -39.07
C GLU A 504 4.88 -16.35 -38.18
N ASN A 505 5.90 -15.65 -38.65
CA ASN A 505 6.22 -14.34 -38.09
C ASN A 505 5.18 -13.36 -38.63
N VAL A 506 4.46 -12.71 -37.71
CA VAL A 506 3.44 -11.73 -38.01
C VAL A 506 3.90 -10.40 -37.48
N VAL A 507 3.71 -9.40 -38.30
CA VAL A 507 3.99 -8.02 -37.94
C VAL A 507 2.65 -7.32 -37.80
N SER A 508 2.34 -6.80 -36.61
CA SER A 508 1.09 -6.08 -36.40
C SER A 508 1.04 -4.80 -37.23
N SER A 509 -0.15 -4.22 -37.36
CA SER A 509 -0.34 -2.92 -38.02
C SER A 509 0.50 -1.78 -37.41
N ASP A 510 0.81 -1.91 -36.12
CA ASP A 510 1.70 -1.04 -35.35
C ASP A 510 3.03 -1.75 -35.06
N GLY A 511 3.49 -2.54 -36.04
CA GLY A 511 4.85 -3.00 -36.25
C GLY A 511 5.53 -3.82 -35.16
N ASN A 512 4.75 -4.35 -34.24
CA ASN A 512 5.21 -5.36 -33.31
C ASN A 512 5.43 -6.69 -34.05
N ASN A 513 6.63 -7.25 -33.97
CA ASN A 513 6.95 -8.55 -34.54
C ASN A 513 6.65 -9.64 -33.52
N PHE A 514 5.84 -10.62 -33.88
CA PHE A 514 5.54 -11.75 -33.02
C PHE A 514 5.41 -13.02 -33.85
N ILE A 515 5.38 -14.16 -33.18
CA ILE A 515 5.20 -15.45 -33.83
C ILE A 515 3.80 -15.98 -33.51
N VAL A 516 3.09 -16.44 -34.53
CA VAL A 516 1.77 -17.04 -34.44
C VAL A 516 1.86 -18.51 -34.77
N ALA A 517 1.41 -19.36 -33.85
CA ALA A 517 1.10 -20.77 -34.12
C ALA A 517 -0.40 -20.91 -34.39
N SER A 518 -0.77 -21.22 -35.64
CA SER A 518 -2.15 -21.43 -36.08
C SER A 518 -2.38 -22.81 -36.67
N HIS A 519 -3.63 -23.14 -37.02
CA HIS A 519 -4.01 -24.42 -37.64
C HIS A 519 -3.55 -25.66 -36.84
N ARG A 520 -3.45 -25.51 -35.52
CA ARG A 520 -2.88 -26.50 -34.62
C ARG A 520 -3.80 -27.73 -34.59
N LYS A 521 -3.23 -28.94 -34.71
CA LYS A 521 -3.99 -30.22 -34.65
C LYS A 521 -3.96 -30.90 -33.28
N GLY A 522 -3.23 -30.32 -32.32
CA GLY A 522 -3.10 -30.86 -30.97
C GLY A 522 -2.68 -29.77 -29.97
N PRO A 523 -2.83 -30.03 -28.66
CA PRO A 523 -2.66 -29.02 -27.60
C PRO A 523 -1.26 -28.38 -27.57
N TYR A 524 -0.23 -29.18 -27.84
CA TYR A 524 1.18 -28.80 -27.83
C TYR A 524 1.73 -28.46 -29.23
N HIS A 525 0.91 -28.55 -30.29
CA HIS A 525 1.36 -28.23 -31.64
C HIS A 525 1.52 -26.70 -31.75
N GLY A 526 2.65 -26.24 -32.27
CA GLY A 526 2.92 -24.82 -32.41
C GLY A 526 4.38 -24.48 -32.63
N LEU A 527 4.86 -23.47 -31.92
CA LEU A 527 6.22 -22.96 -32.02
C LEU A 527 7.14 -23.56 -30.95
N SER A 528 8.42 -23.66 -31.28
CA SER A 528 9.45 -24.12 -30.35
C SER A 528 10.83 -23.49 -30.62
N GLN A 529 11.69 -23.51 -29.60
CA GLN A 529 13.11 -23.19 -29.72
C GLN A 529 13.93 -24.17 -28.87
N GLU A 530 15.07 -24.60 -29.40
CA GLU A 530 15.98 -25.52 -28.69
C GLU A 530 17.00 -24.73 -27.86
N PHE A 531 17.29 -25.26 -26.67
CA PHE A 531 18.25 -24.75 -25.72
C PHE A 531 19.18 -25.86 -25.26
N GLN A 532 20.39 -25.51 -24.86
CA GLN A 532 21.26 -26.39 -24.07
C GLN A 532 21.14 -25.94 -22.62
N LEU A 533 20.44 -26.75 -21.80
CA LEU A 533 20.30 -26.46 -20.39
C LEU A 533 21.41 -27.18 -19.61
N GLU A 534 21.86 -26.54 -18.55
CA GLU A 534 22.90 -27.05 -17.67
C GLU A 534 22.29 -27.45 -16.33
N LYS A 535 22.76 -28.57 -15.80
CA LYS A 535 22.39 -29.07 -14.48
C LYS A 535 22.72 -28.04 -13.39
N ASP A 536 21.85 -27.95 -12.39
CA ASP A 536 22.02 -27.11 -11.19
C ASP A 536 22.02 -25.58 -11.49
N ILE A 537 21.56 -25.18 -12.68
CA ILE A 537 21.28 -23.79 -13.04
C ILE A 537 19.79 -23.48 -12.85
N ASN A 538 19.51 -22.28 -12.33
CA ASN A 538 18.16 -21.74 -12.22
C ASN A 538 17.86 -20.91 -13.48
N TYR A 539 16.83 -21.28 -14.22
CA TYR A 539 16.38 -20.55 -15.39
C TYR A 539 15.12 -19.77 -15.07
N VAL A 540 15.17 -18.44 -15.20
CA VAL A 540 13.98 -17.59 -15.13
C VAL A 540 13.43 -17.43 -16.54
N VAL A 541 12.14 -17.70 -16.69
CA VAL A 541 11.47 -17.70 -18.00
C VAL A 541 10.35 -16.68 -17.98
N SER A 542 10.27 -15.81 -18.98
CA SER A 542 9.20 -14.83 -19.09
C SER A 542 8.91 -14.49 -20.55
N GLY A 543 7.77 -13.87 -20.79
CA GLY A 543 7.42 -13.34 -22.09
C GLY A 543 5.94 -12.99 -22.15
N TRP A 544 5.45 -12.79 -23.36
CA TRP A 544 4.09 -12.33 -23.58
C TRP A 544 3.32 -13.28 -24.47
N LEU A 545 2.04 -13.45 -24.12
CA LEU A 545 1.11 -14.33 -24.79
C LEU A 545 -0.14 -13.57 -25.22
N GLN A 546 -0.64 -13.91 -26.39
CA GLN A 546 -1.95 -13.51 -26.88
C GLN A 546 -2.60 -14.71 -27.60
N VAL A 547 -3.91 -14.67 -27.78
CA VAL A 547 -4.66 -15.67 -28.55
C VAL A 547 -5.55 -15.00 -29.58
N ASN A 548 -5.97 -15.74 -30.60
CA ASN A 548 -6.85 -15.19 -31.64
C ASN A 548 -8.28 -14.88 -31.14
N HIS A 549 -8.82 -15.65 -30.20
CA HIS A 549 -10.14 -15.44 -29.59
C HIS A 549 -10.21 -15.96 -28.14
N GLY A 550 -11.21 -15.49 -27.37
CA GLY A 550 -11.37 -15.85 -25.95
C GLY A 550 -10.64 -14.91 -24.98
N ASP A 551 -11.00 -14.98 -23.70
CA ASP A 551 -10.54 -14.08 -22.62
C ASP A 551 -9.89 -14.80 -21.43
N ASP A 552 -9.71 -16.12 -21.53
CA ASP A 552 -9.33 -17.02 -20.45
C ASP A 552 -8.51 -18.24 -20.91
N ALA A 553 -7.85 -18.15 -22.06
CA ALA A 553 -7.04 -19.24 -22.58
C ALA A 553 -5.82 -19.49 -21.68
N ASN A 554 -5.82 -20.61 -20.96
CA ASN A 554 -4.69 -21.00 -20.12
C ASN A 554 -3.60 -21.61 -21.02
N VAL A 555 -2.41 -21.02 -21.02
CA VAL A 555 -1.27 -21.43 -21.83
C VAL A 555 -0.13 -21.83 -20.89
N ALA A 556 0.30 -23.07 -20.99
CA ALA A 556 1.49 -23.58 -20.32
C ALA A 556 2.75 -23.29 -21.15
N VAL A 557 3.84 -23.03 -20.47
CA VAL A 557 5.17 -22.86 -21.05
C VAL A 557 6.03 -24.02 -20.57
N ILE A 558 6.49 -24.87 -21.49
CA ILE A 558 7.05 -26.18 -21.18
C ILE A 558 8.40 -26.36 -21.85
N PHE A 559 9.36 -26.94 -21.13
CA PHE A 559 10.61 -27.46 -21.70
C PHE A 559 10.54 -28.98 -21.79
N LYS A 560 10.62 -29.52 -23.01
CA LYS A 560 10.86 -30.94 -23.23
C LYS A 560 12.35 -31.21 -23.09
N THR A 561 12.75 -31.83 -21.99
CA THR A 561 14.13 -32.21 -21.69
C THR A 561 14.33 -33.71 -21.89
N GLN A 562 15.57 -34.19 -21.79
CA GLN A 562 15.86 -35.63 -21.79
C GLN A 562 15.21 -36.39 -20.62
N SER A 563 14.97 -35.71 -19.49
CA SER A 563 14.37 -36.29 -18.29
C SER A 563 12.84 -36.18 -18.25
N GLY A 564 12.23 -35.57 -19.27
CA GLY A 564 10.78 -35.43 -19.40
C GLY A 564 10.34 -33.98 -19.65
N PHE A 565 9.05 -33.73 -19.43
CA PHE A 565 8.42 -32.42 -19.63
C PHE A 565 8.49 -31.61 -18.35
N GLN A 566 9.09 -30.43 -18.42
CA GLN A 566 9.26 -29.52 -17.29
C GLN A 566 8.37 -28.30 -17.52
N HIS A 567 7.30 -28.16 -16.74
CA HIS A 567 6.47 -26.96 -16.78
C HIS A 567 7.23 -25.81 -16.13
N ALA A 568 7.37 -24.70 -16.85
CA ALA A 568 8.14 -23.55 -16.40
C ALA A 568 7.26 -22.39 -15.97
N ALA A 569 6.14 -22.15 -16.67
CA ALA A 569 5.24 -21.05 -16.38
C ALA A 569 3.81 -21.32 -16.88
N TRP A 570 2.87 -20.49 -16.42
CA TRP A 570 1.50 -20.43 -16.93
C TRP A 570 1.12 -18.98 -17.19
N GLY A 571 0.31 -18.75 -18.22
CA GLY A 571 -0.29 -17.46 -18.53
C GLY A 571 -1.75 -17.61 -18.93
N ILE A 572 -2.58 -16.63 -18.55
CA ILE A 572 -3.95 -16.51 -19.06
C ILE A 572 -3.92 -15.53 -20.22
N ALA A 573 -3.90 -16.05 -21.44
CA ALA A 573 -3.87 -15.28 -22.67
C ALA A 573 -5.29 -14.83 -23.07
N LYS A 574 -5.36 -13.70 -23.76
CA LYS A 574 -6.61 -13.07 -24.17
C LYS A 574 -6.51 -12.54 -25.59
N SER A 575 -7.64 -12.46 -26.28
CA SER A 575 -7.70 -11.87 -27.61
C SER A 575 -7.57 -10.34 -27.56
N GLY A 576 -6.82 -9.80 -28.52
CA GLY A 576 -6.53 -8.36 -28.62
C GLY A 576 -5.65 -7.84 -27.48
N CYS A 577 -4.97 -8.73 -26.76
CA CYS A 577 -4.50 -8.43 -25.42
C CYS A 577 -3.26 -9.25 -24.97
N TRP A 578 -2.09 -8.62 -24.97
CA TRP A 578 -0.86 -9.26 -24.50
C TRP A 578 -0.84 -9.41 -22.99
N SER A 579 -0.64 -10.65 -22.55
CA SER A 579 -0.59 -11.08 -21.16
C SER A 579 0.79 -11.65 -20.84
N MET A 580 1.42 -11.15 -19.78
CA MET A 580 2.73 -11.63 -19.35
C MET A 580 2.59 -12.99 -18.68
N PHE A 581 3.50 -13.92 -19.03
CA PHE A 581 3.81 -15.06 -18.18
C PHE A 581 5.19 -14.85 -17.56
N LYS A 582 5.36 -15.37 -16.35
CA LYS A 582 6.65 -15.45 -15.67
C LYS A 582 6.72 -16.75 -14.90
N GLY A 583 7.87 -17.40 -14.94
CA GLY A 583 8.10 -18.68 -14.32
C GLY A 583 9.58 -19.02 -14.27
N GLY A 584 9.87 -20.30 -14.13
CA GLY A 584 11.24 -20.78 -14.11
C GLY A 584 11.36 -22.26 -13.85
N LEU A 585 12.57 -22.79 -14.05
CA LEU A 585 12.90 -24.17 -13.76
C LEU A 585 14.33 -24.30 -13.25
N THR A 586 14.52 -25.26 -12.35
CA THR A 586 15.85 -25.74 -11.93
C THR A 586 16.07 -27.11 -12.56
N VAL A 587 17.08 -27.24 -13.42
CA VAL A 587 17.27 -28.43 -14.26
C VAL A 587 18.18 -29.44 -13.53
N ASN A 588 17.77 -30.70 -13.51
CA ASN A 588 18.48 -31.77 -12.77
C ASN A 588 19.52 -32.54 -13.60
N ALA A 589 19.58 -32.32 -14.91
CA ALA A 589 20.53 -32.93 -15.84
C ALA A 589 20.82 -31.98 -17.01
N SER A 590 22.10 -31.87 -17.40
CA SER A 590 22.50 -31.06 -18.55
C SER A 590 22.07 -31.76 -19.84
N GLY A 591 21.65 -31.00 -20.83
CA GLY A 591 21.34 -31.51 -22.16
C GLY A 591 20.42 -30.62 -22.98
N PRO A 592 20.07 -31.08 -24.20
CA PRO A 592 19.12 -30.38 -25.06
C PRO A 592 17.75 -30.34 -24.40
N ALA A 593 17.10 -29.17 -24.51
CA ALA A 593 15.73 -28.95 -24.12
C ALA A 593 15.00 -28.15 -25.20
N GLN A 594 13.74 -28.49 -25.46
CA GLN A 594 12.91 -27.78 -26.42
C GLN A 594 11.80 -27.02 -25.68
N LEU A 595 11.83 -25.69 -25.73
CA LEU A 595 10.77 -24.83 -25.24
C LEU A 595 9.58 -24.87 -26.19
N TYR A 596 8.37 -25.01 -25.68
CA TYR A 596 7.13 -24.88 -26.44
C TYR A 596 5.96 -24.42 -25.56
N PHE A 597 4.82 -24.14 -26.20
CA PHE A 597 3.61 -23.62 -25.57
C PHE A 597 2.45 -24.58 -25.78
N GLU A 598 1.65 -24.78 -24.74
CA GLU A 598 0.54 -25.74 -24.75
C GLU A 598 -0.75 -25.10 -24.24
N THR A 599 -1.86 -25.34 -24.93
CA THR A 599 -3.21 -25.02 -24.44
C THR A 599 -4.19 -26.08 -24.90
N ASN A 600 -5.16 -26.40 -24.05
CA ASN A 600 -6.10 -27.52 -24.23
C ASN A 600 -6.99 -27.39 -25.47
N ASP A 601 -7.17 -26.17 -25.99
CA ASP A 601 -7.97 -25.93 -27.18
C ASP A 601 -7.07 -25.80 -28.44
N PRO A 602 -7.00 -26.82 -29.31
CA PRO A 602 -6.23 -26.75 -30.54
C PRO A 602 -6.78 -25.73 -31.56
N ALA A 603 -8.04 -25.27 -31.42
CA ALA A 603 -8.62 -24.24 -32.29
C ALA A 603 -8.13 -22.82 -31.95
N VAL A 604 -7.56 -22.63 -30.75
CA VAL A 604 -6.98 -21.36 -30.33
C VAL A 604 -5.57 -21.24 -30.90
N ASP A 605 -5.30 -20.13 -31.60
CA ASP A 605 -3.96 -19.79 -32.05
C ASP A 605 -3.15 -19.25 -30.87
N ILE A 606 -1.88 -19.62 -30.75
CA ILE A 606 -0.97 -19.09 -29.71
C ILE A 606 -0.05 -18.06 -30.33
N TRP A 607 -0.07 -16.85 -29.80
CA TRP A 607 0.77 -15.75 -30.25
C TRP A 607 1.78 -15.43 -29.15
N VAL A 608 3.06 -15.30 -29.52
CA VAL A 608 4.16 -15.20 -28.55
C VAL A 608 5.14 -14.11 -28.98
N ASP A 609 5.64 -13.36 -28.01
CA ASP A 609 6.64 -12.31 -28.21
C ASP A 609 7.46 -12.05 -26.94
N SER A 610 8.62 -11.42 -27.12
CA SER A 610 9.48 -10.85 -26.07
C SER A 610 9.84 -11.90 -25.03
N ILE A 611 10.22 -13.08 -25.53
CA ILE A 611 10.57 -14.25 -24.72
C ILE A 611 11.95 -14.06 -24.13
N SER A 612 12.09 -14.44 -22.87
CA SER A 612 13.34 -14.43 -22.15
C SER A 612 13.53 -15.74 -21.40
N VAL A 613 14.73 -16.30 -21.51
CA VAL A 613 15.21 -17.44 -20.73
C VAL A 613 16.55 -17.00 -20.16
N GLN A 614 16.59 -16.68 -18.87
CA GLN A 614 17.80 -16.17 -18.23
C GLN A 614 18.37 -17.22 -17.27
N PRO A 615 19.59 -17.75 -17.52
CA PRO A 615 20.29 -18.59 -16.56
C PRO A 615 20.84 -17.77 -15.38
N PHE A 616 20.81 -18.38 -14.21
CA PHE A 616 21.49 -17.94 -13.00
C PHE A 616 22.18 -19.14 -12.36
N SER A 617 23.47 -19.03 -12.13
CA SER A 617 24.20 -19.98 -11.30
C SER A 617 23.66 -19.97 -9.86
N GLN A 618 23.92 -21.02 -9.11
CA GLN A 618 23.45 -21.09 -7.73
C GLN A 618 24.13 -20.07 -6.81
N GLU A 619 25.36 -19.65 -7.14
CA GLU A 619 26.05 -18.58 -6.44
C GLU A 619 25.39 -17.22 -6.69
N GLU A 620 25.08 -16.89 -7.94
CA GLU A 620 24.35 -15.66 -8.29
C GLU A 620 22.97 -15.64 -7.63
N TRP A 621 22.24 -16.75 -7.67
CA TRP A 621 20.92 -16.86 -7.05
C TRP A 621 20.99 -16.62 -5.53
N THR A 622 21.93 -17.27 -4.86
CA THR A 622 22.16 -17.10 -3.42
C THR A 622 22.57 -15.66 -3.09
N SER A 623 23.41 -15.04 -3.93
CA SER A 623 23.80 -13.63 -3.79
C SER A 623 22.59 -12.70 -3.89
N HIS A 624 21.71 -12.90 -4.88
CA HIS A 624 20.47 -12.14 -5.02
C HIS A 624 19.52 -12.32 -3.83
N GLN A 625 19.37 -13.54 -3.30
CA GLN A 625 18.57 -13.79 -2.10
C GLN A 625 19.13 -13.02 -0.90
N ASN A 626 20.43 -13.08 -0.67
CA ASN A 626 21.09 -12.40 0.44
C ASN A 626 20.96 -10.88 0.32
N GLN A 627 21.13 -10.32 -0.89
CA GLN A 627 20.92 -8.90 -1.15
C GLN A 627 19.47 -8.49 -0.90
N ALA A 628 18.49 -9.31 -1.30
CA ALA A 628 17.08 -9.04 -1.06
C ALA A 628 16.74 -9.07 0.43
N ILE A 629 17.28 -10.04 1.19
CA ILE A 629 17.13 -10.10 2.65
C ILE A 629 17.76 -8.86 3.30
N GLU A 630 18.98 -8.52 2.92
CA GLU A 630 19.69 -7.35 3.43
C GLU A 630 18.91 -6.05 3.17
N LYS A 631 18.31 -5.91 1.98
CA LYS A 631 17.52 -4.75 1.60
C LYS A 631 16.15 -4.70 2.30
N VAL A 632 15.47 -5.83 2.44
CA VAL A 632 14.03 -5.83 2.77
C VAL A 632 13.74 -6.28 4.19
N ARG A 633 14.63 -7.07 4.80
CA ARG A 633 14.45 -7.64 6.14
C ARG A 633 15.35 -6.98 7.18
N LYS A 634 16.34 -6.21 6.75
CA LYS A 634 17.31 -5.57 7.63
C LYS A 634 17.38 -4.06 7.38
N SER A 635 17.87 -3.35 8.38
CA SER A 635 18.25 -1.93 8.28
C SER A 635 19.64 -1.74 8.85
N LYS A 636 20.42 -0.84 8.23
CA LYS A 636 21.71 -0.42 8.77
C LYS A 636 21.49 0.41 10.03
N VAL A 637 22.21 0.08 11.09
CA VAL A 637 22.13 0.72 12.40
C VAL A 637 23.54 1.08 12.84
N ALA A 638 23.72 2.34 13.26
CA ALA A 638 24.89 2.78 14.00
C ALA A 638 24.49 3.01 15.45
N ILE A 639 25.22 2.43 16.40
CA ILE A 639 25.02 2.63 17.85
C ILE A 639 26.25 3.36 18.37
N GLN A 640 26.10 4.60 18.82
CA GLN A 640 27.19 5.33 19.47
C GLN A 640 27.20 5.07 20.97
N VAL A 641 28.36 4.87 21.57
CA VAL A 641 28.57 4.80 23.02
C VAL A 641 29.43 5.98 23.44
N VAL A 642 28.96 6.72 24.43
CA VAL A 642 29.61 7.89 24.99
C VAL A 642 29.65 7.79 26.52
N ASP A 643 30.48 8.60 27.18
CA ASP A 643 30.46 8.74 28.63
C ASP A 643 29.42 9.78 29.09
N SER A 644 29.33 10.02 30.41
CA SER A 644 28.41 10.99 31.01
C SER A 644 28.64 12.43 30.56
N GLN A 645 29.79 12.74 29.97
CA GLN A 645 30.15 14.05 29.42
C GLN A 645 29.91 14.13 27.91
N GLY A 646 29.39 13.05 27.30
CA GLY A 646 29.13 12.94 25.87
C GLY A 646 30.38 12.66 25.03
N LYS A 647 31.51 12.30 25.66
CA LYS A 647 32.74 11.95 24.94
C LYS A 647 32.65 10.50 24.44
N PRO A 648 33.03 10.21 23.19
CA PRO A 648 33.03 8.85 22.66
C PRO A 648 33.84 7.86 23.51
N LEU A 649 33.28 6.67 23.72
CA LEU A 649 33.95 5.56 24.37
C LEU A 649 34.40 4.53 23.32
N PRO A 650 35.68 4.53 22.91
CA PRO A 650 36.21 3.52 22.00
C PRO A 650 36.40 2.19 22.72
N ASN A 651 36.33 1.08 21.98
CA ASN A 651 36.50 -0.28 22.51
C ASN A 651 35.44 -0.70 23.55
N ALA A 652 34.29 -0.02 23.61
CA ALA A 652 33.14 -0.48 24.37
C ALA A 652 32.55 -1.70 23.67
N THR A 653 32.35 -2.78 24.42
CA THR A 653 31.72 -4.00 23.93
C THR A 653 30.20 -3.81 23.95
N ILE A 654 29.55 -3.97 22.80
CA ILE A 654 28.10 -3.98 22.67
C ILE A 654 27.65 -5.40 22.37
N SER A 655 26.69 -5.92 23.14
CA SER A 655 25.99 -7.18 22.89
C SER A 655 24.52 -6.92 22.62
N LEU A 656 24.01 -7.32 21.46
CA LEU A 656 22.61 -7.17 21.09
C LEU A 656 21.86 -8.48 21.33
N ILE A 657 20.77 -8.39 22.10
CA ILE A 657 19.84 -9.50 22.35
C ILE A 657 18.54 -9.15 21.66
N GLN A 658 18.14 -9.92 20.65
CA GLN A 658 16.87 -9.68 20.00
C GLN A 658 15.69 -10.08 20.89
N GLY A 659 14.69 -9.21 20.96
CA GLY A 659 13.39 -9.47 21.55
C GLY A 659 12.43 -10.02 20.51
N ARG A 660 11.42 -9.24 20.13
CA ARG A 660 10.40 -9.65 19.15
C ARG A 660 10.91 -9.40 17.73
N ALA A 661 11.03 -10.47 16.93
CA ALA A 661 11.26 -10.37 15.50
C ALA A 661 10.03 -9.77 14.78
N ASN A 662 10.25 -8.90 13.79
CA ASN A 662 9.17 -8.29 13.01
C ASN A 662 8.59 -9.24 11.95
N PHE A 663 9.37 -10.21 11.45
CA PHE A 663 8.90 -11.17 10.46
C PHE A 663 8.25 -12.39 11.14
N PRO A 664 6.93 -12.63 10.94
CA PRO A 664 6.24 -13.80 11.47
C PRO A 664 6.77 -15.11 10.90
N PHE A 665 7.31 -15.94 11.77
CA PHE A 665 7.79 -17.27 11.44
C PHE A 665 7.31 -18.26 12.51
N GLY A 666 6.52 -19.26 12.11
CA GLY A 666 5.80 -20.13 13.03
C GLY A 666 5.70 -21.58 12.56
N VAL A 667 5.09 -22.42 13.41
CA VAL A 667 4.87 -23.85 13.14
C VAL A 667 3.43 -24.21 13.55
N ALA A 668 2.79 -25.10 12.81
CA ALA A 668 1.49 -25.66 13.19
C ALA A 668 1.56 -26.45 14.50
N ILE A 669 0.48 -26.41 15.28
CA ILE A 669 0.30 -27.24 16.49
C ILE A 669 -1.06 -27.94 16.43
N ASN A 670 -1.23 -28.96 17.27
CA ASN A 670 -2.51 -29.66 17.43
C ASN A 670 -2.80 -29.90 18.92
N LYS A 671 -3.97 -30.49 19.22
CA LYS A 671 -4.48 -30.71 20.57
C LYS A 671 -3.54 -31.46 21.51
N ASN A 672 -2.59 -32.25 21.00
CA ASN A 672 -1.63 -32.98 21.84
C ASN A 672 -0.76 -32.04 22.68
N ILE A 673 -0.61 -30.77 22.27
CA ILE A 673 0.12 -29.76 23.03
C ILE A 673 -0.51 -29.48 24.41
N LEU A 674 -1.82 -29.68 24.57
CA LEU A 674 -2.53 -29.36 25.82
C LEU A 674 -2.05 -30.20 27.00
N ASN A 675 -1.69 -31.46 26.75
CA ASN A 675 -1.37 -32.44 27.80
C ASN A 675 0.08 -32.94 27.74
N ASN A 676 0.94 -32.31 26.93
CA ASN A 676 2.33 -32.72 26.76
C ASN A 676 3.28 -31.56 27.07
N ASN A 677 3.84 -31.55 28.28
CA ASN A 677 4.78 -30.53 28.73
C ASN A 677 6.06 -30.48 27.88
N ALA A 678 6.54 -31.61 27.38
CA ALA A 678 7.72 -31.63 26.52
C ALA A 678 7.42 -30.95 25.16
N TYR A 679 6.22 -31.16 24.61
CA TYR A 679 5.76 -30.44 23.42
C TYR A 679 5.64 -28.94 23.66
N GLN A 680 5.00 -28.54 24.77
CA GLN A 680 4.91 -27.13 25.15
C GLN A 680 6.27 -26.48 25.29
N ASN A 681 7.20 -27.13 26.01
CA ASN A 681 8.55 -26.61 26.21
C ASN A 681 9.30 -26.46 24.90
N TRP A 682 9.23 -27.48 24.02
CA TRP A 682 9.90 -27.43 22.71
C TRP A 682 9.33 -26.34 21.80
N PHE A 683 8.00 -26.17 21.77
CA PHE A 683 7.33 -25.21 20.91
C PHE A 683 7.48 -23.76 21.41
N PHE A 684 7.12 -23.50 22.68
CA PHE A 684 7.08 -22.13 23.23
C PHE A 684 8.46 -21.51 23.44
N SER A 685 9.53 -22.32 23.47
CA SER A 685 10.91 -21.81 23.45
C SER A 685 11.35 -21.29 22.07
N ARG A 686 10.59 -21.59 21.00
CA ARG A 686 11.00 -21.30 19.61
C ARG A 686 10.07 -20.34 18.89
N PHE A 687 8.75 -20.53 19.00
CA PHE A 687 7.79 -19.91 18.09
C PHE A 687 6.83 -18.95 18.81
N LYS A 688 6.52 -17.84 18.12
CA LYS A 688 5.54 -16.83 18.54
C LYS A 688 4.32 -16.74 17.62
N PHE A 689 4.29 -17.57 16.58
CA PHE A 689 3.21 -17.65 15.61
C PHE A 689 2.84 -19.12 15.41
N THR A 690 1.54 -19.40 15.27
CA THR A 690 1.03 -20.75 15.09
C THR A 690 -0.24 -20.76 14.25
N VAL A 691 -0.58 -21.95 13.78
CA VAL A 691 -1.88 -22.32 13.22
C VAL A 691 -2.30 -23.65 13.88
N PHE A 692 -3.59 -23.94 13.94
CA PHE A 692 -4.08 -25.23 14.46
C PHE A 692 -4.29 -26.19 13.28
N GLU A 693 -3.80 -27.41 13.41
CA GLU A 693 -3.77 -28.39 12.33
C GLU A 693 -5.18 -28.81 11.88
N ASP A 694 -6.06 -29.11 12.85
CA ASP A 694 -7.40 -29.61 12.58
C ASP A 694 -8.47 -28.93 13.42
N GLU A 695 -8.10 -28.42 14.59
CA GLU A 695 -9.04 -28.15 15.66
C GLU A 695 -10.04 -27.06 15.28
N MET A 696 -9.63 -26.04 14.52
CA MET A 696 -10.54 -24.97 14.09
C MET A 696 -11.39 -25.31 12.86
N LYS A 697 -11.17 -26.43 12.17
CA LYS A 697 -11.90 -26.78 10.93
C LYS A 697 -13.36 -27.18 11.21
N TRP A 698 -14.22 -27.03 10.20
CA TRP A 698 -15.66 -27.23 10.37
C TRP A 698 -16.00 -28.68 10.75
N TYR A 699 -15.38 -29.67 10.11
CA TYR A 699 -15.59 -31.08 10.46
C TYR A 699 -15.17 -31.44 11.88
N SER A 700 -14.21 -30.70 12.47
CA SER A 700 -13.75 -30.93 13.85
C SER A 700 -14.70 -30.33 14.88
N THR A 701 -15.34 -29.21 14.54
CA THR A 701 -16.10 -28.38 15.50
C THR A 701 -17.62 -28.54 15.38
N GLU A 702 -18.12 -29.18 14.32
CA GLU A 702 -19.54 -29.49 14.13
C GLU A 702 -19.75 -30.84 13.45
N VAL A 703 -19.27 -31.92 14.10
CA VAL A 703 -19.36 -33.31 13.59
C VAL A 703 -20.80 -33.70 13.27
N SER A 704 -21.77 -33.24 14.08
CA SER A 704 -23.20 -33.42 13.87
C SER A 704 -23.88 -32.07 13.75
N GLN A 705 -24.80 -31.91 12.80
CA GLN A 705 -25.48 -30.65 12.52
C GLN A 705 -26.08 -30.02 13.80
N GLY A 706 -25.74 -28.77 14.07
CA GLY A 706 -26.20 -28.00 15.22
C GLY A 706 -25.54 -28.36 16.56
N LYS A 707 -24.63 -29.34 16.61
CA LYS A 707 -23.87 -29.71 17.81
C LYS A 707 -22.44 -29.18 17.71
N ILE A 708 -22.30 -27.88 17.97
CA ILE A 708 -21.02 -27.19 17.89
C ILE A 708 -20.23 -27.44 19.18
N ASP A 709 -18.97 -27.86 19.05
CA ASP A 709 -18.01 -28.01 20.15
C ASP A 709 -16.70 -27.31 19.81
N TYR A 710 -16.37 -26.28 20.60
CA TYR A 710 -15.13 -25.53 20.49
C TYR A 710 -14.19 -25.76 21.68
N SER A 711 -14.50 -26.67 22.60
CA SER A 711 -13.76 -26.85 23.85
C SER A 711 -12.25 -27.05 23.65
N THR A 712 -11.86 -27.84 22.65
CA THR A 712 -10.45 -28.08 22.32
C THR A 712 -9.77 -26.82 21.77
N CYS A 713 -10.44 -26.12 20.83
CA CYS A 713 -9.95 -24.85 20.30
C CYS A 713 -9.80 -23.79 21.39
N ASP A 714 -10.79 -23.66 22.28
CA ASP A 714 -10.77 -22.71 23.39
C ASP A 714 -9.58 -22.99 24.30
N ALA A 715 -9.33 -24.25 24.64
CA ALA A 715 -8.18 -24.63 25.45
C ALA A 715 -6.85 -24.28 24.77
N MET A 716 -6.72 -24.52 23.46
CA MET A 716 -5.51 -24.20 22.71
C MET A 716 -5.32 -22.69 22.53
N VAL A 717 -6.37 -21.93 22.22
CA VAL A 717 -6.34 -20.46 22.15
C VAL A 717 -5.90 -19.87 23.49
N ASN A 718 -6.47 -20.35 24.59
CA ASN A 718 -6.11 -19.90 25.93
C ASN A 718 -4.65 -20.23 26.27
N LEU A 719 -4.17 -21.42 25.91
CA LEU A 719 -2.77 -21.80 26.10
C LEU A 719 -1.84 -20.87 25.30
N CYS A 720 -2.08 -20.68 24.00
CA CYS A 720 -1.29 -19.79 23.15
C CYS A 720 -1.29 -18.35 23.68
N LYS A 721 -2.46 -17.83 24.07
CA LYS A 721 -2.60 -16.50 24.66
C LYS A 721 -1.78 -16.35 25.94
N SER A 722 -1.81 -17.36 26.83
CA SER A 722 -1.02 -17.36 28.07
C SER A 722 0.50 -17.33 27.83
N LYS A 723 0.95 -17.73 26.64
CA LYS A 723 2.37 -17.78 26.23
C LYS A 723 2.76 -16.67 25.25
N GLY A 724 1.83 -15.76 24.92
CA GLY A 724 2.06 -14.68 23.96
C GLY A 724 2.29 -15.17 22.53
N VAL A 725 1.62 -16.23 22.11
CA VAL A 725 1.69 -16.79 20.75
C VAL A 725 0.47 -16.35 19.95
N SER A 726 0.72 -15.75 18.78
CA SER A 726 -0.29 -15.32 17.82
C SER A 726 -0.79 -16.48 16.97
N ILE A 727 -2.09 -16.49 16.66
CA ILE A 727 -2.77 -17.63 16.01
C ILE A 727 -3.33 -17.20 14.66
N ARG A 728 -3.08 -17.97 13.60
CA ARG A 728 -3.83 -17.88 12.35
C ARG A 728 -5.06 -18.79 12.41
N GLY A 729 -6.23 -18.25 12.06
CA GLY A 729 -7.48 -19.00 12.04
C GLY A 729 -7.65 -19.77 10.73
N GLN A 730 -7.52 -21.11 10.80
CA GLN A 730 -7.53 -22.03 9.65
C GLN A 730 -8.49 -23.20 9.89
N SER A 731 -9.51 -23.45 9.07
CA SER A 731 -10.15 -22.55 8.11
C SER A 731 -11.62 -22.35 8.48
N ILE A 732 -12.24 -21.28 7.97
CA ILE A 732 -13.67 -21.03 8.17
C ILE A 732 -14.47 -22.03 7.33
N LEU A 733 -14.23 -22.05 6.01
CA LEU A 733 -14.81 -22.96 5.02
C LEU A 733 -13.69 -23.58 4.17
N TRP A 734 -13.84 -24.86 3.82
CA TRP A 734 -12.91 -25.59 2.96
C TRP A 734 -13.65 -26.14 1.76
N ASP A 735 -13.29 -25.74 0.55
CA ASP A 735 -14.12 -25.97 -0.61
C ASP A 735 -14.04 -27.39 -1.21
N ASP A 736 -13.11 -28.24 -0.74
CA ASP A 736 -13.15 -29.67 -1.06
C ASP A 736 -14.31 -30.34 -0.29
N GLN A 737 -15.25 -30.92 -1.04
CA GLN A 737 -16.40 -31.62 -0.47
C GLN A 737 -16.02 -32.72 0.53
N LYS A 738 -14.85 -33.37 0.37
CA LYS A 738 -14.42 -34.46 1.27
C LYS A 738 -14.03 -33.97 2.67
N PHE A 739 -13.71 -32.68 2.81
CA PHE A 739 -13.38 -32.04 4.08
C PHE A 739 -14.55 -31.24 4.65
N GLN A 740 -15.76 -31.43 4.14
CA GLN A 740 -16.97 -30.93 4.78
C GLN A 740 -17.45 -31.91 5.87
N PRO A 741 -18.14 -31.44 6.94
CA PRO A 741 -18.84 -32.34 7.84
C PRO A 741 -19.76 -33.29 7.05
N ASN A 742 -19.83 -34.57 7.42
CA ASN A 742 -20.52 -35.61 6.64
C ASN A 742 -21.99 -35.29 6.29
N TRP A 743 -22.65 -34.44 7.07
CA TRP A 743 -24.04 -34.01 6.87
C TRP A 743 -24.21 -32.84 5.87
N VAL A 744 -23.14 -32.11 5.55
CA VAL A 744 -23.16 -30.93 4.68
C VAL A 744 -23.33 -31.27 3.19
N PRO A 745 -22.65 -32.29 2.61
CA PRO A 745 -22.80 -32.60 1.19
C PRO A 745 -24.23 -32.93 0.74
N SER A 746 -25.09 -33.43 1.63
CA SER A 746 -26.49 -33.78 1.33
C SER A 746 -27.49 -32.62 1.42
N LEU A 747 -27.06 -31.43 1.84
CA LEU A 747 -27.97 -30.29 2.02
C LEU A 747 -28.47 -29.71 0.70
N SER A 748 -29.72 -29.24 0.69
CA SER A 748 -30.22 -28.40 -0.41
C SER A 748 -29.46 -27.06 -0.46
N PRO A 749 -29.46 -26.33 -1.59
CA PRO A 749 -28.79 -25.03 -1.69
C PRO A 749 -29.19 -24.03 -0.58
N GLN A 750 -30.48 -23.96 -0.23
CA GLN A 750 -30.96 -23.07 0.83
C GLN A 750 -30.44 -23.50 2.21
N GLN A 751 -30.46 -24.81 2.50
CA GLN A 751 -29.94 -25.35 3.75
C GLN A 751 -28.42 -25.18 3.86
N LEU A 752 -27.69 -25.39 2.75
CA LEU A 752 -26.25 -25.22 2.68
C LEU A 752 -25.85 -23.76 2.92
N SER A 753 -26.52 -22.81 2.24
CA SER A 753 -26.28 -21.37 2.46
C SER A 753 -26.52 -20.98 3.92
N ALA A 754 -27.60 -21.47 4.54
CA ALA A 754 -27.88 -21.22 5.95
C ALA A 754 -26.84 -21.86 6.89
N ALA A 755 -26.41 -23.09 6.62
CA ALA A 755 -25.41 -23.79 7.42
C ALA A 755 -24.02 -23.12 7.32
N ALA A 756 -23.57 -22.79 6.12
CA ALA A 756 -22.30 -22.09 5.90
C ALA A 756 -22.33 -20.67 6.49
N GLY A 757 -23.44 -19.94 6.37
CA GLY A 757 -23.62 -18.65 7.03
C GLY A 757 -23.53 -18.74 8.56
N LYS A 758 -24.17 -19.74 9.17
CA LYS A 758 -24.06 -20.02 10.62
C LYS A 758 -22.65 -20.42 11.04
N ARG A 759 -21.95 -21.18 10.21
CA ARG A 759 -20.55 -21.54 10.44
C ARG A 759 -19.67 -20.30 10.50
N VAL A 760 -19.79 -19.44 9.49
CA VAL A 760 -19.05 -18.16 9.42
C VAL A 760 -19.34 -17.32 10.66
N ASP A 761 -20.62 -17.08 10.99
CA ASP A 761 -20.99 -16.33 12.20
C ASP A 761 -20.38 -16.94 13.46
N SER A 762 -20.61 -18.23 13.70
CA SER A 762 -20.20 -18.92 14.92
C SER A 762 -18.69 -18.85 15.16
N VAL A 763 -17.87 -19.22 14.18
CA VAL A 763 -16.41 -19.28 14.36
C VAL A 763 -15.78 -17.89 14.39
N VAL A 764 -16.23 -16.97 13.52
CA VAL A 764 -15.67 -15.62 13.41
C VAL A 764 -16.05 -14.78 14.63
N THR A 765 -17.34 -14.77 15.02
CA THR A 765 -17.79 -14.03 16.21
C THR A 765 -17.07 -14.50 17.47
N LYS A 766 -16.78 -15.80 17.59
CA LYS A 766 -16.12 -16.38 18.76
C LYS A 766 -14.63 -16.02 18.86
N TYR A 767 -13.90 -16.04 17.74
CA TYR A 767 -12.43 -15.86 17.75
C TYR A 767 -11.96 -14.51 17.21
N ARG A 768 -12.85 -13.60 16.81
CA ARG A 768 -12.47 -12.23 16.41
C ARG A 768 -11.58 -11.56 17.48
N GLY A 769 -10.49 -10.95 17.05
CA GLY A 769 -9.48 -10.34 17.93
C GLY A 769 -8.60 -11.34 18.71
N GLN A 770 -8.76 -12.65 18.50
CA GLN A 770 -7.90 -13.70 19.06
C GLN A 770 -7.01 -14.36 18.00
N VAL A 771 -7.34 -14.17 16.72
CA VAL A 771 -6.52 -14.60 15.59
C VAL A 771 -5.97 -13.39 14.85
N ILE A 772 -4.80 -13.54 14.22
CA ILE A 772 -4.16 -12.48 13.44
C ILE A 772 -4.66 -12.43 11.99
N HIS A 773 -5.13 -13.57 11.45
CA HIS A 773 -5.66 -13.74 10.10
C HIS A 773 -6.80 -14.77 10.09
N TRP A 774 -7.67 -14.67 9.10
CA TRP A 774 -8.67 -15.69 8.77
C TRP A 774 -8.44 -16.25 7.39
N ASP A 775 -8.33 -17.57 7.30
CA ASP A 775 -8.45 -18.29 6.03
C ASP A 775 -9.93 -18.58 5.79
N VAL A 776 -10.53 -17.76 4.94
CA VAL A 776 -11.99 -17.76 4.76
C VAL A 776 -12.42 -18.94 3.90
N MET A 777 -11.75 -19.09 2.75
CA MET A 777 -11.98 -20.15 1.79
C MET A 777 -10.65 -20.87 1.56
N ASN A 778 -10.61 -22.15 1.92
CA ASN A 778 -9.48 -23.04 1.65
C ASN A 778 -9.72 -23.82 0.34
N GLU A 779 -8.71 -23.91 -0.51
CA GLU A 779 -8.67 -24.72 -1.75
C GLU A 779 -9.77 -24.40 -2.79
N ASN A 780 -10.22 -23.15 -2.82
CA ASN A 780 -11.36 -22.70 -3.65
C ASN A 780 -10.98 -22.37 -5.12
N ILE A 781 -9.76 -22.68 -5.55
CA ILE A 781 -9.34 -22.64 -6.95
C ILE A 781 -9.36 -24.06 -7.53
N HIS A 782 -8.91 -25.06 -6.76
CA HIS A 782 -9.04 -26.47 -7.14
C HIS A 782 -10.47 -27.00 -7.08
N PHE A 783 -11.22 -26.55 -6.08
CA PHE A 783 -12.59 -26.99 -5.86
C PHE A 783 -13.57 -25.83 -6.05
N ASN A 784 -14.85 -26.18 -6.14
CA ASN A 784 -15.96 -25.24 -6.30
C ASN A 784 -17.24 -25.73 -5.60
N PHE A 785 -17.13 -26.43 -4.46
CA PHE A 785 -18.28 -27.04 -3.78
C PHE A 785 -19.36 -26.01 -3.44
N PHE A 786 -18.96 -24.85 -2.92
CA PHE A 786 -19.92 -23.80 -2.59
C PHE A 786 -20.45 -23.12 -3.86
N GLU A 787 -19.61 -22.76 -4.82
CA GLU A 787 -20.04 -22.08 -6.05
C GLU A 787 -20.92 -22.95 -6.94
N SER A 788 -20.64 -24.25 -7.05
CA SER A 788 -21.43 -25.20 -7.85
C SER A 788 -22.86 -25.36 -7.32
N LYS A 789 -23.07 -25.19 -6.01
CA LYS A 789 -24.38 -25.34 -5.37
C LYS A 789 -25.11 -24.02 -5.13
N LEU A 790 -24.38 -22.94 -4.86
CA LEU A 790 -24.93 -21.65 -4.42
C LEU A 790 -24.76 -20.54 -5.47
N GLY A 791 -24.06 -20.82 -6.57
CA GLY A 791 -23.76 -19.88 -7.65
C GLY A 791 -22.37 -19.26 -7.53
N ALA A 792 -21.89 -18.70 -8.65
CA ALA A 792 -20.52 -18.22 -8.82
C ALA A 792 -20.04 -17.16 -7.78
N ASN A 793 -20.98 -16.48 -7.10
CA ASN A 793 -20.68 -15.44 -6.11
C ASN A 793 -20.67 -15.96 -4.64
N ALA A 794 -20.73 -17.28 -4.43
CA ALA A 794 -20.78 -17.88 -3.09
C ALA A 794 -19.58 -17.45 -2.23
N SER A 795 -18.37 -17.59 -2.75
CA SER A 795 -17.15 -17.22 -2.02
C SER A 795 -17.07 -15.74 -1.71
N ALA A 796 -17.41 -14.86 -2.67
CA ALA A 796 -17.49 -13.42 -2.43
C ALA A 796 -18.50 -13.09 -1.31
N THR A 797 -19.59 -13.86 -1.19
CA THR A 797 -20.56 -13.73 -0.11
C THR A 797 -19.97 -14.10 1.25
N TYR A 798 -19.19 -15.19 1.35
CA TYR A 798 -18.59 -15.59 2.62
C TYR A 798 -17.42 -14.70 3.06
N PHE A 799 -16.65 -14.15 2.12
CA PHE A 799 -15.67 -13.10 2.43
C PHE A 799 -16.35 -11.83 2.97
N ARG A 800 -17.45 -11.40 2.36
CA ARG A 800 -18.24 -10.26 2.86
C ARG A 800 -18.82 -10.54 4.24
N LEU A 801 -19.46 -11.70 4.42
CA LEU A 801 -20.05 -12.09 5.70
C LEU A 801 -19.00 -12.18 6.82
N THR A 802 -17.83 -12.74 6.52
CA THR A 802 -16.70 -12.77 7.46
C THR A 802 -16.24 -11.37 7.82
N SER A 803 -16.12 -10.48 6.82
CA SER A 803 -15.75 -9.07 7.04
C SER A 803 -16.80 -8.31 7.86
N ASP A 804 -18.08 -8.67 7.75
CA ASP A 804 -19.16 -8.07 8.54
C ASP A 804 -19.06 -8.47 10.02
N PHE A 805 -18.68 -9.73 10.31
CA PHE A 805 -18.49 -10.23 11.68
C PHE A 805 -17.14 -9.84 12.30
N ASP A 806 -16.09 -9.69 11.50
CA ASP A 806 -14.76 -9.25 11.90
C ASP A 806 -14.15 -8.27 10.89
N LYS A 807 -14.33 -6.98 11.15
CA LYS A 807 -13.87 -5.88 10.28
C LYS A 807 -12.36 -5.60 10.37
N LYS A 808 -11.65 -6.16 11.35
CA LYS A 808 -10.26 -5.79 11.65
C LYS A 808 -9.26 -6.84 11.19
N THR A 809 -9.59 -8.11 11.32
CA THR A 809 -8.69 -9.22 10.98
C THR A 809 -8.58 -9.38 9.46
N PRO A 810 -7.38 -9.36 8.88
CA PRO A 810 -7.20 -9.60 7.45
C PRO A 810 -7.69 -10.99 7.01
N LEU A 811 -8.35 -11.04 5.85
CA LEU A 811 -8.97 -12.24 5.31
C LEU A 811 -8.14 -12.80 4.16
N PHE A 812 -7.91 -14.10 4.13
CA PHE A 812 -7.07 -14.79 3.15
C PHE A 812 -7.90 -15.78 2.34
N LEU A 813 -7.63 -15.80 1.04
CA LEU A 813 -7.84 -16.99 0.20
C LEU A 813 -6.61 -17.87 0.43
N ASN A 814 -6.77 -19.18 0.63
CA ASN A 814 -5.65 -20.09 0.89
C ASN A 814 -5.71 -21.25 -0.12
N GLU A 815 -4.60 -21.53 -0.81
CA GLU A 815 -4.54 -22.53 -1.88
C GLU A 815 -3.18 -23.24 -1.93
N TYR A 816 -3.18 -24.52 -2.34
CA TYR A 816 -1.98 -25.32 -2.55
C TYR A 816 -1.53 -25.34 -4.02
N ASN A 817 -0.31 -25.84 -4.25
CA ASN A 817 0.32 -26.05 -5.56
C ASN A 817 0.57 -24.79 -6.43
N THR A 818 0.17 -23.59 -6.00
CA THR A 818 0.41 -22.34 -6.73
C THR A 818 1.89 -22.01 -6.96
N ILE A 819 2.78 -22.40 -6.05
CA ILE A 819 4.24 -22.18 -6.15
C ILE A 819 5.06 -23.47 -6.01
N GLU A 820 4.40 -24.61 -5.79
CA GLU A 820 5.04 -25.88 -5.43
C GLU A 820 5.15 -26.86 -6.59
N VAL A 821 4.13 -26.91 -7.45
CA VAL A 821 3.98 -27.89 -8.52
C VAL A 821 3.73 -27.16 -9.83
N PRO A 822 4.76 -26.86 -10.62
CA PRO A 822 4.62 -26.14 -11.88
C PRO A 822 3.69 -26.82 -12.89
N GLU A 823 3.51 -28.14 -12.80
CA GLU A 823 2.60 -28.92 -13.64
C GLU A 823 1.12 -28.66 -13.32
N ASP A 824 0.82 -28.12 -12.14
CA ASP A 824 -0.55 -27.86 -11.70
C ASP A 824 -1.06 -26.53 -12.28
N GLY A 825 -1.63 -26.62 -13.48
CA GLY A 825 -2.21 -25.48 -14.16
C GLY A 825 -3.46 -24.92 -13.48
N VAL A 826 -4.14 -25.67 -12.60
CA VAL A 826 -5.42 -25.25 -12.00
C VAL A 826 -5.19 -24.08 -11.05
N SER A 827 -4.23 -24.24 -10.14
CA SER A 827 -3.89 -23.25 -9.10
C SER A 827 -2.70 -22.37 -9.45
N SER A 828 -2.28 -22.34 -10.71
CA SER A 828 -1.16 -21.51 -11.17
C SER A 828 -1.27 -20.05 -10.70
N PRO A 829 -0.16 -19.31 -10.54
CA PRO A 829 -0.19 -17.92 -10.08
C PRO A 829 -1.16 -17.04 -10.86
N ALA A 830 -1.26 -17.24 -12.18
CA ALA A 830 -2.20 -16.53 -13.04
C ALA A 830 -3.66 -16.84 -12.69
N ASN A 831 -4.00 -18.11 -12.46
CA ASN A 831 -5.35 -18.54 -12.09
C ASN A 831 -5.75 -18.12 -10.68
N TYR A 832 -4.80 -18.11 -9.74
CA TYR A 832 -5.03 -17.52 -8.41
C TYR A 832 -5.42 -16.04 -8.54
N LEU A 833 -4.65 -15.25 -9.30
CA LEU A 833 -4.99 -13.85 -9.55
C LEU A 833 -6.34 -13.69 -10.24
N ASN A 834 -6.71 -14.64 -11.11
CA ASN A 834 -8.04 -14.65 -11.73
C ASN A 834 -9.14 -14.91 -10.69
N LYS A 835 -8.95 -15.83 -9.74
CA LYS A 835 -9.88 -16.05 -8.63
C LYS A 835 -10.05 -14.80 -7.77
N ILE A 836 -8.97 -14.06 -7.48
CA ILE A 836 -9.08 -12.76 -6.80
C ILE A 836 -9.95 -11.79 -7.62
N LYS A 837 -9.74 -11.71 -8.94
CA LYS A 837 -10.58 -10.86 -9.80
C LYS A 837 -12.05 -11.29 -9.76
N GLN A 838 -12.34 -12.59 -9.71
CA GLN A 838 -13.70 -13.11 -9.58
C GLN A 838 -14.32 -12.73 -8.23
N LEU A 839 -13.58 -12.81 -7.12
CA LEU A 839 -14.06 -12.34 -5.80
C LEU A 839 -14.39 -10.83 -5.83
N ARG A 840 -13.55 -10.01 -6.47
CA ARG A 840 -13.81 -8.58 -6.65
C ARG A 840 -15.04 -8.33 -7.51
N ALA A 841 -15.18 -9.04 -8.63
CA ALA A 841 -16.33 -8.93 -9.53
C ALA A 841 -17.63 -9.42 -8.88
N GLY A 842 -17.55 -10.43 -8.00
CA GLY A 842 -18.65 -10.93 -7.18
C GLY A 842 -19.07 -10.01 -6.03
N GLY A 843 -18.46 -8.82 -5.92
CA GLY A 843 -18.86 -7.76 -4.99
C GLY A 843 -18.08 -7.70 -3.69
N TYR A 844 -17.01 -8.49 -3.51
CA TYR A 844 -16.16 -8.38 -2.32
C TYR A 844 -15.08 -7.30 -2.48
N GLY A 845 -15.28 -6.13 -1.88
CA GLY A 845 -14.33 -5.01 -1.90
C GLY A 845 -13.40 -4.90 -0.68
N GLY A 846 -13.51 -5.79 0.30
CA GLY A 846 -12.77 -5.72 1.57
C GLY A 846 -11.30 -6.14 1.49
N SER A 847 -10.62 -6.08 2.65
CA SER A 847 -9.22 -6.52 2.82
C SER A 847 -9.03 -7.98 2.40
N LEU A 848 -8.03 -8.25 1.54
CA LEU A 848 -7.76 -9.60 1.06
C LEU A 848 -6.26 -9.87 1.09
N GLY A 849 -5.88 -11.05 1.57
CA GLY A 849 -4.54 -11.61 1.50
C GLY A 849 -4.46 -12.86 0.64
N ILE A 850 -3.23 -13.19 0.24
CA ILE A 850 -2.86 -14.37 -0.53
C ILE A 850 -2.22 -15.37 0.41
N GLY A 851 -2.82 -16.54 0.57
CA GLY A 851 -2.30 -17.66 1.34
C GLY A 851 -1.85 -18.77 0.39
N LEU A 852 -0.58 -19.13 0.46
CA LEU A 852 0.02 -20.18 -0.37
C LEU A 852 0.47 -21.31 0.55
N GLU A 853 -0.16 -22.49 0.46
CA GLU A 853 0.08 -23.59 1.42
C GLU A 853 1.55 -23.97 1.47
N GLY A 854 2.21 -24.23 0.34
CA GLY A 854 3.65 -24.53 0.33
C GLY A 854 3.94 -26.01 0.61
N HIS A 855 3.14 -26.89 0.03
CA HIS A 855 3.25 -28.34 0.13
C HIS A 855 4.26 -28.96 -0.86
N PHE A 856 5.56 -28.73 -0.66
CA PHE A 856 6.61 -29.05 -1.62
C PHE A 856 6.98 -30.54 -1.69
N ALA A 857 7.41 -30.98 -2.88
CA ALA A 857 8.05 -32.29 -3.09
C ALA A 857 9.53 -32.14 -3.47
N ALA A 858 9.84 -31.16 -4.31
CA ALA A 858 11.17 -30.80 -4.77
C ALA A 858 11.30 -29.26 -4.84
N PRO A 859 12.52 -28.72 -4.77
CA PRO A 859 12.74 -27.29 -4.85
C PRO A 859 12.84 -26.87 -6.33
N ASN A 860 11.97 -25.95 -6.75
CA ASN A 860 12.15 -25.17 -7.98
C ASN A 860 12.21 -23.70 -7.60
N GLN A 861 13.40 -23.22 -7.22
CA GLN A 861 13.59 -21.88 -6.66
C GLN A 861 13.18 -20.80 -7.66
N ALA A 862 13.47 -21.01 -8.95
CA ALA A 862 13.09 -20.09 -10.02
C ALA A 862 11.57 -19.99 -10.18
N TYR A 863 10.84 -21.10 -10.13
CA TYR A 863 9.38 -21.09 -10.16
C TYR A 863 8.77 -20.42 -8.93
N ILE A 864 9.28 -20.73 -7.72
CA ILE A 864 8.82 -20.10 -6.47
C ILE A 864 8.99 -18.57 -6.56
N ARG A 865 10.18 -18.08 -6.95
CA ARG A 865 10.46 -16.65 -7.11
C ARG A 865 9.50 -16.00 -8.11
N SER A 866 9.38 -16.58 -9.30
CA SER A 866 8.55 -16.03 -10.37
C SER A 866 7.05 -16.07 -10.06
N GLY A 867 6.59 -17.13 -9.36
CA GLY A 867 5.24 -17.23 -8.85
C GLY A 867 4.97 -16.11 -7.84
N LEU A 868 5.85 -15.91 -6.85
CA LEU A 868 5.73 -14.83 -5.88
C LEU A 868 5.78 -13.43 -6.51
N ASP A 869 6.64 -13.21 -7.51
CA ASP A 869 6.68 -11.97 -8.29
C ASP A 869 5.34 -11.71 -8.99
N THR A 870 4.75 -12.75 -9.58
CA THR A 870 3.44 -12.69 -10.24
C THR A 870 2.35 -12.34 -9.22
N MET A 871 2.32 -13.03 -8.08
CA MET A 871 1.37 -12.79 -7.00
C MET A 871 1.51 -11.39 -6.41
N ALA A 872 2.74 -10.86 -6.27
CA ALA A 872 3.01 -9.53 -5.76
C ALA A 872 2.42 -8.41 -6.63
N SER A 873 2.16 -8.66 -7.92
CA SER A 873 1.48 -7.71 -8.80
C SER A 873 0.07 -7.33 -8.32
N ALA A 874 -0.56 -8.17 -7.50
CA ALA A 874 -1.86 -7.89 -6.89
C ALA A 874 -1.78 -6.80 -5.80
N ARG A 875 -0.57 -6.53 -5.26
CA ARG A 875 -0.33 -5.63 -4.12
C ARG A 875 -1.16 -6.00 -2.88
N LEU A 876 -1.35 -7.30 -2.67
CA LEU A 876 -1.99 -7.88 -1.48
C LEU A 876 -0.91 -8.51 -0.59
N PRO A 877 -1.13 -8.59 0.74
CA PRO A 877 -0.23 -9.30 1.63
C PRO A 877 -0.15 -10.78 1.26
N ILE A 878 1.07 -11.34 1.18
CA ILE A 878 1.31 -12.76 0.87
C ILE A 878 1.83 -13.46 2.11
N TRP A 879 1.25 -14.60 2.45
CA TRP A 879 1.75 -15.53 3.45
C TRP A 879 2.02 -16.89 2.82
N ILE A 880 3.06 -17.56 3.29
CA ILE A 880 3.26 -18.99 3.02
C ILE A 880 2.81 -19.76 4.25
N THR A 881 1.84 -20.63 4.08
CA THR A 881 0.83 -20.84 5.11
C THR A 881 0.92 -22.19 5.78
N GLU A 882 1.51 -23.17 5.10
CA GLU A 882 1.54 -24.59 5.47
C GLU A 882 2.82 -25.28 4.93
N VAL A 883 3.99 -24.62 5.03
CA VAL A 883 5.22 -25.12 4.41
C VAL A 883 5.58 -26.50 4.95
N ASP A 884 5.61 -27.49 4.07
CA ASP A 884 6.20 -28.78 4.33
C ASP A 884 6.90 -29.34 3.08
N VAL A 885 7.69 -30.39 3.30
CA VAL A 885 8.39 -31.09 2.24
C VAL A 885 8.07 -32.56 2.36
N ARG A 886 7.74 -33.24 1.25
CA ARG A 886 7.52 -34.70 1.25
C ARG A 886 8.77 -35.46 1.75
N PRO A 887 8.61 -36.59 2.45
CA PRO A 887 9.73 -37.41 2.90
C PRO A 887 10.62 -37.88 1.74
N ASN A 888 11.91 -37.53 1.79
CA ASN A 888 12.96 -38.07 0.94
C ASN A 888 14.34 -37.91 1.62
N GLN A 889 15.41 -38.45 1.02
CA GLN A 889 16.77 -38.39 1.60
C GLN A 889 17.31 -36.96 1.77
N ASN A 890 16.83 -36.01 0.96
CA ASN A 890 17.27 -34.62 0.92
C ASN A 890 16.23 -33.66 1.55
N GLN A 891 15.26 -34.16 2.33
CA GLN A 891 14.10 -33.39 2.80
C GLN A 891 14.50 -32.09 3.51
N ALA A 892 15.56 -32.14 4.35
CA ALA A 892 16.09 -30.98 5.05
C ALA A 892 16.73 -29.95 4.09
N GLN A 893 17.46 -30.39 3.06
CA GLN A 893 18.06 -29.50 2.06
C GLN A 893 16.99 -28.78 1.24
N VAL A 894 15.94 -29.51 0.82
CA VAL A 894 14.81 -28.92 0.09
C VAL A 894 14.08 -27.89 0.97
N LEU A 895 13.87 -28.19 2.25
CA LEU A 895 13.27 -27.26 3.20
C LEU A 895 14.10 -25.97 3.34
N ASP A 896 15.43 -26.10 3.45
CA ASP A 896 16.35 -24.95 3.54
C ASP A 896 16.25 -24.06 2.29
N GLN A 897 16.24 -24.65 1.10
CA GLN A 897 16.10 -23.92 -0.17
C GLN A 897 14.75 -23.21 -0.29
N VAL A 898 13.66 -23.89 0.05
CA VAL A 898 12.30 -23.32 0.02
C VAL A 898 12.18 -22.14 0.98
N ILE A 899 12.59 -22.30 2.25
CA ILE A 899 12.41 -21.24 3.25
C ILE A 899 13.26 -20.01 2.89
N LYS A 900 14.51 -20.20 2.44
CA LYS A 900 15.36 -19.09 2.00
C LYS A 900 14.73 -18.32 0.85
N GLU A 901 14.13 -19.02 -0.11
CA GLU A 901 13.48 -18.41 -1.26
C GLU A 901 12.31 -17.50 -0.82
N VAL A 902 11.41 -18.03 0.00
CA VAL A 902 10.19 -17.31 0.42
C VAL A 902 10.51 -16.16 1.39
N VAL A 903 11.47 -16.33 2.29
CA VAL A 903 11.89 -15.28 3.24
C VAL A 903 12.54 -14.10 2.51
N ALA A 904 13.35 -14.39 1.49
CA ALA A 904 14.02 -13.38 0.68
C ALA A 904 13.06 -12.59 -0.23
N HIS A 905 11.81 -13.02 -0.40
CA HIS A 905 10.86 -12.33 -1.26
C HIS A 905 10.19 -11.13 -0.57
N PRO A 906 10.25 -9.91 -1.13
CA PRO A 906 9.78 -8.70 -0.45
C PRO A 906 8.28 -8.69 -0.12
N ALA A 907 7.46 -9.30 -0.97
CA ALA A 907 6.00 -9.33 -0.76
C ALA A 907 5.53 -10.36 0.27
N VAL A 908 6.40 -11.30 0.68
CA VAL A 908 6.04 -12.29 1.71
C VAL A 908 6.09 -11.62 3.07
N GLN A 909 5.02 -11.78 3.85
CA GLN A 909 4.83 -11.14 5.14
C GLN A 909 4.79 -12.11 6.31
N GLY A 910 4.82 -13.42 6.06
CA GLY A 910 4.93 -14.43 7.09
C GLY A 910 5.01 -15.84 6.53
N VAL A 911 5.57 -16.74 7.34
CA VAL A 911 5.75 -18.16 7.00
C VAL A 911 5.31 -19.03 8.17
N ILE A 912 4.51 -20.05 7.90
CA ILE A 912 4.13 -21.09 8.85
C ILE A 912 4.55 -22.45 8.30
N ILE A 913 5.27 -23.23 9.10
CA ILE A 913 5.68 -24.60 8.78
C ILE A 913 4.58 -25.59 9.21
N TRP A 914 4.18 -26.49 8.33
CA TRP A 914 3.13 -27.49 8.60
C TRP A 914 3.69 -28.79 9.16
N SER A 915 4.11 -28.74 10.43
CA SER A 915 4.78 -29.86 11.11
C SER A 915 4.29 -30.05 12.55
N ALA A 916 2.98 -30.09 12.74
CA ALA A 916 2.38 -30.37 14.04
C ALA A 916 2.73 -31.81 14.49
N TRP A 917 3.17 -31.95 15.75
CA TRP A 917 3.63 -33.23 16.29
C TRP A 917 2.48 -34.13 16.72
N LYS A 918 2.55 -35.42 16.40
CA LYS A 918 1.67 -36.47 16.96
C LYS A 918 2.52 -37.68 17.37
N PRO A 919 2.10 -38.48 18.38
CA PRO A 919 2.83 -39.67 18.80
C PRO A 919 3.08 -40.70 17.69
N THR A 920 2.19 -40.73 16.69
CA THR A 920 2.24 -41.64 15.53
C THR A 920 3.07 -41.08 14.36
N GLY A 921 3.70 -39.92 14.51
CA GLY A 921 4.40 -39.20 13.44
C GLY A 921 3.62 -37.97 12.94
N CYS A 922 4.19 -37.27 11.96
CA CYS A 922 3.64 -36.04 11.41
C CYS A 922 3.11 -36.28 9.98
N PHE A 923 2.37 -35.33 9.42
CA PHE A 923 1.74 -35.49 8.09
C PHE A 923 2.74 -35.82 6.98
N ARG A 924 3.68 -34.91 6.69
CA ARG A 924 4.74 -35.11 5.68
C ARG A 924 6.14 -34.89 6.23
N MET A 925 6.26 -34.03 7.22
CA MET A 925 7.54 -33.60 7.76
C MET A 925 7.41 -33.46 9.27
N CYS A 926 8.34 -34.05 10.02
CA CYS A 926 8.50 -33.80 11.45
C CYS A 926 9.71 -32.90 11.68
N LEU A 927 9.63 -31.97 12.62
CA LEU A 927 10.81 -31.22 13.09
C LEU A 927 11.55 -31.93 14.23
N THR A 928 10.88 -32.88 14.89
CA THR A 928 11.40 -33.52 16.10
C THR A 928 10.91 -34.96 16.23
N ASP A 929 11.66 -35.80 16.96
CA ASP A 929 11.23 -37.14 17.36
C ASP A 929 10.24 -37.13 18.55
N ASN A 930 9.83 -38.30 19.03
CA ASN A 930 8.90 -38.42 20.16
C ASN A 930 9.49 -38.00 21.52
N ASN A 931 10.81 -37.78 21.60
CA ASN A 931 11.49 -37.27 22.79
C ASN A 931 11.78 -35.76 22.68
N PHE A 932 11.23 -35.08 21.68
CA PHE A 932 11.48 -33.67 21.39
C PHE A 932 12.95 -33.34 21.09
N LYS A 933 13.70 -34.31 20.55
CA LYS A 933 15.02 -34.09 19.95
C LYS A 933 14.84 -33.68 18.49
N ASN A 934 15.52 -32.63 18.04
CA ASN A 934 15.42 -32.18 16.66
C ASN A 934 15.82 -33.29 15.67
N LEU A 935 15.08 -33.32 14.56
CA LEU A 935 15.46 -34.02 13.33
C LEU A 935 16.21 -33.04 12.40
N PRO A 936 16.85 -33.50 11.32
CA PRO A 936 17.58 -32.62 10.40
C PRO A 936 16.75 -31.44 9.86
N THR A 937 15.45 -31.64 9.65
CA THR A 937 14.47 -30.61 9.28
C THR A 937 14.23 -29.59 10.41
N GLY A 938 14.20 -30.04 11.67
CA GLY A 938 14.18 -29.17 12.85
C GLY A 938 15.44 -28.32 12.97
N ASP A 939 16.60 -28.90 12.67
CA ASP A 939 17.88 -28.17 12.67
C ASP A 939 17.91 -27.08 11.59
N VAL A 940 17.32 -27.32 10.42
CA VAL A 940 17.13 -26.30 9.37
C VAL A 940 16.25 -25.16 9.86
N VAL A 941 15.12 -25.47 10.50
CA VAL A 941 14.21 -24.47 11.05
C VAL A 941 14.87 -23.64 12.16
N ASP A 942 15.58 -24.29 13.09
CA ASP A 942 16.31 -23.59 14.15
C ASP A 942 17.45 -22.74 13.56
N LYS A 943 18.18 -23.24 12.56
CA LYS A 943 19.21 -22.47 11.84
C LYS A 943 18.61 -21.23 11.20
N ILE A 944 17.50 -21.36 10.47
CA ILE A 944 16.86 -20.22 9.80
C ILE A 944 16.37 -19.19 10.81
N ARG A 945 15.69 -19.63 11.88
CA ARG A 945 15.26 -18.76 12.98
C ARG A 945 16.43 -17.97 13.54
N VAL A 946 17.57 -18.63 13.78
CA VAL A 946 18.80 -17.98 14.24
C VAL A 946 19.33 -17.02 13.20
N THR A 947 19.44 -17.40 11.92
CA THR A 947 19.96 -16.51 10.86
C THR A 947 19.05 -15.33 10.52
N MET A 948 17.75 -15.43 10.80
CA MET A 948 16.78 -14.35 10.70
C MET A 948 16.70 -13.52 11.98
N SER A 949 17.61 -13.79 12.91
CA SER A 949 17.77 -13.08 14.16
C SER A 949 19.21 -12.59 14.32
N HIS A 950 19.43 -11.58 15.17
CA HIS A 950 20.77 -11.28 15.68
C HIS A 950 20.85 -11.62 17.18
N GLU A 951 20.43 -12.84 17.55
CA GLU A 951 20.65 -13.34 18.91
C GLU A 951 22.16 -13.41 19.21
N GLY A 952 22.64 -12.54 20.12
CA GLY A 952 24.01 -12.58 20.62
C GLY A 952 25.05 -11.90 19.74
N LEU A 953 24.66 -10.94 18.88
CA LEU A 953 25.63 -10.15 18.12
C LEU A 953 26.48 -9.30 19.07
N VAL A 954 27.79 -9.56 19.11
CA VAL A 954 28.76 -8.80 19.91
C VAL A 954 29.71 -8.05 19.00
N GLY A 955 29.93 -6.77 19.29
CA GLY A 955 30.90 -5.94 18.60
C GLY A 955 31.56 -4.93 19.52
N THR A 956 32.56 -4.21 18.99
CA THR A 956 33.23 -3.14 19.73
C THR A 956 33.06 -1.82 18.99
N THR A 957 33.02 -0.74 19.76
CA THR A 957 32.96 0.61 19.21
C THR A 957 34.31 1.07 18.64
N ASN A 958 34.27 1.85 17.57
CA ASN A 958 35.45 2.46 16.95
C ASN A 958 35.95 3.69 17.74
N ALA A 959 36.93 4.41 17.21
CA ALA A 959 37.53 5.59 17.85
C ALA A 959 36.51 6.68 18.20
N GLU A 960 35.46 6.81 17.38
CA GLU A 960 34.36 7.75 17.52
C GLU A 960 33.19 7.19 18.35
N GLY A 961 33.38 6.03 18.99
CA GLY A 961 32.41 5.39 19.87
C GLY A 961 31.28 4.68 19.12
N TYR A 962 31.35 4.51 17.80
CA TYR A 962 30.30 3.86 17.02
C TYR A 962 30.53 2.36 16.84
N PHE A 963 29.45 1.60 16.96
CA PHE A 963 29.30 0.24 16.46
C PHE A 963 28.28 0.27 15.31
N GLU A 964 28.76 0.07 14.08
CA GLU A 964 27.90 -0.01 12.90
C GLU A 964 27.64 -1.46 12.52
N THR A 965 26.38 -1.80 12.25
CA THR A 965 25.99 -3.13 11.79
C THR A 965 24.67 -3.07 11.02
N SER A 966 24.17 -4.21 10.55
CA SER A 966 22.88 -4.31 9.88
C SER A 966 22.01 -5.29 10.64
N LEU A 967 20.86 -4.83 11.14
CA LEU A 967 19.99 -5.59 12.03
C LEU A 967 18.69 -5.96 11.33
N PHE A 968 18.19 -7.17 11.58
CA PHE A 968 16.84 -7.57 11.16
C PHE A 968 15.80 -6.67 11.82
N HIS A 969 14.71 -6.38 11.12
CA HIS A 969 13.60 -5.63 11.69
C HIS A 969 13.03 -6.34 12.92
N GLY A 970 12.84 -5.60 14.01
CA GLY A 970 12.40 -6.13 15.29
C GLY A 970 12.94 -5.34 16.48
N ASP A 971 12.56 -5.79 17.67
CA ASP A 971 12.97 -5.21 18.94
C ASP A 971 14.29 -5.86 19.41
N TYR A 972 15.19 -5.09 20.02
CA TYR A 972 16.48 -5.52 20.56
C TYR A 972 16.75 -4.88 21.91
N LYS A 973 17.52 -5.57 22.75
CA LYS A 973 18.14 -5.04 23.95
C LYS A 973 19.65 -4.99 23.74
N ALA A 974 20.22 -3.79 23.70
CA ALA A 974 21.65 -3.56 23.65
C ALA A 974 22.25 -3.57 25.06
N ILE A 975 23.29 -4.35 25.27
CA ILE A 975 24.07 -4.44 26.51
C ILE A 975 25.45 -3.88 26.24
N VAL A 976 25.88 -2.88 26.99
CA VAL A 976 27.17 -2.23 26.80
C VAL A 976 28.08 -2.46 28.01
N ALA A 977 29.31 -2.90 27.76
CA ALA A 977 30.36 -3.08 28.74
C ALA A 977 31.64 -2.37 28.29
N HIS A 978 32.35 -1.71 29.21
CA HIS A 978 33.61 -1.01 28.91
C HIS A 978 34.58 -1.16 30.08
N PRO A 979 35.90 -1.36 29.85
CA PRO A 979 36.88 -1.60 30.93
C PRO A 979 37.00 -0.49 31.97
N SER A 980 36.59 0.73 31.64
CA SER A 980 36.58 1.86 32.59
C SER A 980 35.35 1.89 33.51
N MET A 981 34.42 0.94 33.36
CA MET A 981 33.23 0.80 34.21
C MET A 981 33.46 -0.33 35.21
N ALA A 982 33.41 -0.02 36.51
CA ALA A 982 33.52 -1.03 37.57
C ALA A 982 32.20 -1.82 37.65
N ASP A 983 32.19 -3.05 37.12
CA ASP A 983 31.18 -4.10 37.30
C ASP A 983 29.70 -3.84 36.91
N SER A 984 29.38 -2.79 36.16
CA SER A 984 28.02 -2.55 35.67
C SER A 984 27.93 -2.55 34.13
N SER A 985 27.28 -3.57 33.55
CA SER A 985 26.81 -3.51 32.16
C SER A 985 25.55 -2.64 32.08
N PHE A 986 25.48 -1.70 31.14
CA PHE A 986 24.27 -0.92 30.89
C PHE A 986 23.40 -1.61 29.85
N HIS A 987 22.07 -1.44 29.92
CA HIS A 987 21.15 -2.01 28.94
C HIS A 987 20.19 -0.97 28.36
N HIS A 988 19.85 -1.08 27.07
CA HIS A 988 18.87 -0.22 26.39
C HIS A 988 18.04 -1.00 25.37
N ASP A 989 16.75 -0.72 25.30
CA ASP A 989 15.86 -1.33 24.32
C ASP A 989 15.77 -0.45 23.07
N LEU A 990 15.88 -1.04 21.88
CA LEU A 990 15.79 -0.35 20.58
C LEU A 990 14.94 -1.17 19.60
N THR A 991 14.19 -0.50 18.73
CA THR A 991 13.38 -1.14 17.68
C THR A 991 13.90 -0.75 16.31
N VAL A 992 14.20 -1.75 15.47
CA VAL A 992 14.65 -1.59 14.09
C VAL A 992 13.45 -1.78 13.17
N MET A 993 13.09 -0.73 12.42
CA MET A 993 11.92 -0.73 11.53
C MET A 993 12.33 -0.65 10.06
N PRO A 994 11.51 -1.13 9.11
CA PRO A 994 11.76 -0.94 7.68
C PRO A 994 11.81 0.56 7.32
N ILE A 995 12.87 0.97 6.62
CA ILE A 995 13.01 2.34 6.09
C ILE A 995 12.20 2.42 4.78
N ALA A 996 11.30 3.41 4.67
CA ALA A 996 10.68 3.72 3.39
C ALA A 996 11.77 4.27 2.45
N GLU A 997 11.94 3.69 1.25
CA GLU A 997 13.01 3.96 0.27
C GLU A 997 13.40 5.45 0.17
N SER A 998 14.35 5.84 1.01
CA SER A 998 15.12 7.07 1.00
C SER A 998 16.49 6.67 1.55
N ASP A 999 17.53 6.88 0.76
CA ASP A 999 18.92 6.40 0.97
C ASP A 999 19.64 7.08 2.16
N GLU A 1000 18.97 7.32 3.29
CA GLU A 1000 19.62 7.84 4.48
C GLU A 1000 19.96 6.69 5.44
N LYS A 1001 21.25 6.53 5.72
CA LYS A 1001 21.74 5.73 6.85
C LYS A 1001 20.99 6.20 8.12
N LEU A 1002 20.33 5.28 8.81
CA LEU A 1002 19.87 5.51 10.18
C LEU A 1002 21.12 5.61 11.09
N SER A 1003 21.64 6.82 11.28
CA SER A 1003 22.52 7.12 12.42
C SER A 1003 21.66 7.28 13.66
N LEU A 1004 21.39 6.17 14.36
CA LEU A 1004 20.75 6.20 15.66
C LEU A 1004 21.81 6.43 16.74
N SER A 1005 22.22 7.69 16.95
CA SER A 1005 23.10 8.02 18.08
C SER A 1005 22.32 7.97 19.40
N TYR A 1006 22.42 6.84 20.09
CA TYR A 1006 21.93 6.69 21.47
C TYR A 1006 22.98 7.23 22.44
N LYS A 1007 22.63 8.22 23.28
CA LYS A 1007 23.52 8.67 24.36
C LYS A 1007 23.37 7.75 25.57
N PHE A 1008 24.39 6.95 25.82
CA PHE A 1008 24.48 6.14 27.03
C PHE A 1008 25.21 6.96 28.10
N THR A 1009 24.58 7.21 29.24
CA THR A 1009 25.23 7.90 30.37
C THR A 1009 25.38 6.89 31.50
N ALA A 1010 26.63 6.66 31.94
CA ALA A 1010 26.87 5.99 33.22
C ALA A 1010 26.47 6.98 34.33
N ALA A 1011 25.65 6.51 35.29
CA ALA A 1011 25.30 7.27 36.49
C ALA A 1011 26.50 7.46 37.42
#